data_AF-A0A1E7EQL1-F1
#
_entry.id   AF-A0A1E7EQL1-F1
#
_cell.length_a   1.000
_cell.length_b   1.000
_cell.length_c   1.000
_cell.angle_alpha   90.00
_cell.angle_beta   90.00
_cell.angle_gamma   90.00
#
_symmetry.space_group_name_H-M   'P 1'
#
loop_
_entity.id
_entity.type
_entity.pdbx_description
1 polymer ?
#
loop_
_entity_poly.entity_id
_entity_poly.type
_entity_poly.pdbx_seq_one_letter_code
_entity_poly.pdbx_strand_id
1 'polypeptide(L)'
;MMMSLLRSAVVVGITLTSMAPLLLLLHLPIVVDFAPLPPPPPPPPPTATATATATTTTTNLRTPDVIVIINKEYEKTIEETKDLYEEYGCLSSWDSFPSIMDYERERGSTSMTAITRSTATDANITKQMSMACMCGLLHDSASLIFEEFLLEDKCINGKAGSYDCKNVDLILHIPLTAVRTTNAGTNEEDLQPPTGGNDVWGWTYIDTTNNNNDSTKKREFVLWGTEEGMFFVEATNFEEPKIVGYLPSTTRGKSNWRDMKVIKNHAYIGAEMDGQGMQIFDLTQLLNVQCVNDYYCVEFNPRENVYAGTSNHPVTRSHNIVANEGTDFVYIVGGGSKLVYEAGGGNGCEGGLHIVDVLDPKNPMFAGCYSGDGYSHDAECVVYDGVDTRYDGNEICFCFNENSVTIVDVTDKTDFKLLSRTLYSKTGYTHQGWLSSDKKHIVFNDEFDEILINKYYSNPGDQNYNQTRSLILNIEDLERPTNFGEYFGTTPAIDHNLYIVSAVKQGYDSKFAASDLIYQSNYEAGLRILQVPDTENDYDNDPNGSIIEVGYFDTFPINNSPSFNGAWSVYPFFSSQLVAISDKSGGLFLVKPNLDNVLVSPPSSPPTQTPTQTPTQAPTQAPTQAPTQAPSVERVELCDDSEDFRYKKKNGKTCSWLMNKRKKKRRKLCKKKQRDKDGNKIRVYEWCPTSCGTVCRGNCRSSTCNR
;
A
#
# COMPACT_ATOMS: atom_id res chain seq x y z
N MET A 1 40.69 -10.44 -17.70
CA MET A 1 41.26 -9.30 -18.45
C MET A 1 40.48 -9.00 -19.73
N MET A 2 40.21 -10.01 -20.59
CA MET A 2 39.31 -9.88 -21.75
C MET A 2 37.85 -9.54 -21.37
N MET A 3 37.31 -10.14 -20.29
CA MET A 3 36.03 -9.74 -19.68
C MET A 3 36.02 -8.33 -19.08
N SER A 4 37.17 -7.79 -18.67
CA SER A 4 37.26 -6.42 -18.14
C SER A 4 37.34 -5.38 -19.26
N LEU A 5 37.82 -5.78 -20.44
CA LEU A 5 37.85 -4.95 -21.64
C LEU A 5 36.48 -4.91 -22.34
N LEU A 6 35.73 -6.02 -22.32
CA LEU A 6 34.32 -6.06 -22.76
C LEU A 6 33.42 -5.16 -21.89
N ARG A 7 33.57 -5.23 -20.56
CA ARG A 7 32.87 -4.33 -19.62
C ARG A 7 33.15 -2.83 -19.84
N SER A 8 34.31 -2.46 -20.38
CA SER A 8 34.63 -1.06 -20.68
C SER A 8 34.23 -0.62 -22.08
N ALA A 9 33.96 -1.55 -23.00
CA ALA A 9 33.56 -1.25 -24.38
C ALA A 9 32.04 -1.01 -24.52
N VAL A 10 31.24 -1.71 -23.72
CA VAL A 10 29.76 -1.57 -23.68
C VAL A 10 29.35 -0.21 -23.09
N VAL A 11 30.05 0.25 -22.04
CA VAL A 11 29.82 1.56 -21.38
C VAL A 11 30.08 2.79 -22.30
N VAL A 12 30.70 2.60 -23.48
CA VAL A 12 31.11 3.72 -24.37
C VAL A 12 30.48 3.62 -25.77
N GLY A 13 29.59 2.66 -26.04
CA GLY A 13 28.82 2.60 -27.30
C GLY A 13 29.69 2.47 -28.57
N ILE A 14 30.76 1.67 -28.54
CA ILE A 14 31.61 1.44 -29.71
C ILE A 14 31.15 0.18 -30.44
N THR A 15 30.70 0.32 -31.69
CA THR A 15 30.33 -0.81 -32.56
C THR A 15 31.54 -1.69 -32.88
N LEU A 16 31.32 -3.02 -32.88
CA LEU A 16 32.33 -4.07 -33.07
C LEU A 16 33.10 -4.04 -34.41
N THR A 17 32.76 -3.14 -35.33
CA THR A 17 33.41 -3.01 -36.65
C THR A 17 34.69 -2.17 -36.65
N SER A 18 35.07 -1.53 -35.54
CA SER A 18 36.17 -0.54 -35.54
C SER A 18 37.56 -1.05 -35.10
N MET A 19 37.73 -2.32 -34.70
CA MET A 19 39.02 -2.82 -34.15
C MET A 19 40.07 -3.26 -35.20
N ALA A 20 40.06 -2.73 -36.43
CA ALA A 20 40.93 -3.21 -37.51
C ALA A 20 42.04 -2.26 -38.04
N PRO A 21 42.22 -1.01 -37.55
CA PRO A 21 43.47 -0.31 -37.83
C PRO A 21 43.95 0.59 -36.67
N LEU A 22 44.34 0.01 -35.54
CA LEU A 22 45.05 0.76 -34.47
C LEU A 22 46.48 0.21 -34.30
N LEU A 23 47.24 0.19 -35.39
CA LEU A 23 48.64 -0.24 -35.40
C LEU A 23 49.44 0.55 -36.44
N LEU A 24 49.32 1.88 -36.43
CA LEU A 24 50.30 2.79 -37.02
C LEU A 24 49.96 4.22 -36.58
N LEU A 25 50.98 5.04 -36.33
CA LEU A 25 50.95 6.49 -36.00
C LEU A 25 51.03 6.86 -34.51
N LEU A 26 52.17 6.49 -33.90
CA LEU A 26 52.85 7.37 -32.95
C LEU A 26 53.62 8.42 -33.75
N HIS A 27 53.45 9.72 -33.45
CA HIS A 27 54.48 10.80 -33.36
C HIS A 27 53.86 12.19 -33.62
N LEU A 28 53.66 12.99 -32.56
CA LEU A 28 54.11 14.38 -32.35
C LEU A 28 53.23 15.14 -31.33
N PRO A 29 53.77 16.11 -30.55
CA PRO A 29 53.12 16.68 -29.37
C PRO A 29 52.38 17.99 -29.67
N ILE A 30 51.31 18.30 -28.91
CA ILE A 30 50.67 19.62 -28.88
C ILE A 30 50.79 20.19 -27.46
N VAL A 31 51.22 21.44 -27.42
CA VAL A 31 51.50 22.29 -26.26
C VAL A 31 50.19 22.82 -25.65
N VAL A 32 50.12 22.86 -24.32
CA VAL A 32 49.01 23.45 -23.53
C VAL A 32 49.43 24.86 -23.11
N ASP A 33 48.54 25.84 -23.27
CA ASP A 33 48.67 27.16 -22.62
C ASP A 33 47.33 27.57 -21.99
N PHE A 34 47.39 27.98 -20.72
CA PHE A 34 46.26 28.40 -19.88
C PHE A 34 46.19 29.94 -19.81
N ALA A 35 44.99 30.52 -19.89
CA ALA A 35 44.75 31.92 -19.53
C ALA A 35 43.42 32.10 -18.75
N PRO A 36 43.32 33.08 -17.83
CA PRO A 36 42.31 33.09 -16.75
C PRO A 36 41.06 33.94 -17.04
N LEU A 37 39.96 33.61 -16.34
CA LEU A 37 38.63 34.22 -16.42
C LEU A 37 38.53 35.63 -15.77
N PRO A 38 37.70 36.56 -16.29
CA PRO A 38 37.36 37.82 -15.61
C PRO A 38 36.04 37.74 -14.80
N PRO A 39 35.82 38.65 -13.81
CA PRO A 39 34.71 38.60 -12.85
C PRO A 39 33.40 39.25 -13.37
N PRO A 40 32.24 38.97 -12.74
CA PRO A 40 30.92 39.34 -13.25
C PRO A 40 30.50 40.77 -12.87
N PRO A 41 29.64 41.45 -13.67
CA PRO A 41 29.06 42.76 -13.35
C PRO A 41 27.72 42.66 -12.57
N PRO A 42 27.30 43.75 -11.87
CA PRO A 42 26.14 43.76 -10.97
C PRO A 42 24.79 43.99 -11.70
N PRO A 43 23.64 43.68 -11.04
CA PRO A 43 22.33 43.65 -11.71
C PRO A 43 21.63 45.04 -11.77
N PRO A 44 20.83 45.33 -12.81
CA PRO A 44 19.97 46.52 -12.88
C PRO A 44 18.50 46.24 -12.43
N PRO A 45 17.70 47.30 -12.12
CA PRO A 45 16.40 47.22 -11.44
C PRO A 45 15.21 46.99 -12.40
N PRO A 46 13.98 46.71 -11.90
CA PRO A 46 12.87 46.22 -12.72
C PRO A 46 11.92 47.32 -13.19
N THR A 47 11.49 47.28 -14.46
CA THR A 47 10.27 47.96 -14.92
C THR A 47 9.66 47.35 -16.19
N ALA A 48 8.38 46.96 -16.05
CA ALA A 48 7.21 47.18 -16.92
C ALA A 48 7.25 46.85 -18.45
N THR A 49 6.41 45.85 -18.81
CA THR A 49 5.46 45.75 -19.94
C THR A 49 5.74 46.47 -21.28
N ALA A 50 5.85 45.69 -22.37
CA ALA A 50 4.80 45.50 -23.40
C ALA A 50 5.36 44.96 -24.74
N THR A 51 4.70 43.91 -25.25
CA THR A 51 4.48 43.51 -26.67
C THR A 51 5.50 43.85 -27.76
N ALA A 52 6.06 42.81 -28.40
CA ALA A 52 5.96 42.60 -29.86
C ALA A 52 6.60 41.25 -30.28
N THR A 53 5.85 40.49 -31.07
CA THR A 53 6.26 39.57 -32.16
C THR A 53 7.74 39.21 -32.28
N ALA A 54 8.05 37.93 -32.14
CA ALA A 54 9.30 37.33 -32.60
C ALA A 54 9.03 36.12 -33.50
N THR A 55 9.68 36.21 -34.65
CA THR A 55 9.73 35.32 -35.80
C THR A 55 10.21 33.92 -35.43
N THR A 56 9.53 32.93 -35.97
CA THR A 56 9.91 31.51 -36.01
C THR A 56 11.36 31.30 -36.41
N THR A 57 12.15 30.73 -35.50
CA THR A 57 13.29 29.88 -35.85
C THR A 57 13.09 28.55 -35.13
N THR A 58 12.60 27.58 -35.88
CA THR A 58 12.38 26.20 -35.48
C THR A 58 13.71 25.54 -35.15
N THR A 59 13.97 25.35 -33.85
CA THR A 59 14.83 24.27 -33.39
C THR A 59 13.89 23.21 -32.80
N ASN A 60 13.70 22.13 -33.57
CA ASN A 60 12.97 20.94 -33.16
C ASN A 60 13.71 20.30 -31.98
N LEU A 61 13.29 20.63 -30.76
CA LEU A 61 13.53 19.81 -29.58
C LEU A 61 12.34 18.85 -29.46
N ARG A 62 12.43 17.71 -30.14
CA ARG A 62 11.62 16.54 -29.85
C ARG A 62 12.32 15.78 -28.73
N THR A 63 11.78 15.81 -27.51
CA THR A 63 12.21 14.96 -26.39
C THR A 63 11.13 13.91 -26.11
N PRO A 64 11.51 12.64 -26.16
CA PRO A 64 10.97 11.58 -25.32
C PRO A 64 12.14 11.02 -24.51
N ASP A 65 12.49 11.68 -23.41
CA ASP A 65 13.60 11.25 -22.54
C ASP A 65 12.98 10.75 -21.24
N VAL A 66 13.15 9.45 -20.96
CA VAL A 66 13.25 8.79 -19.64
C VAL A 66 12.75 7.33 -19.71
N ILE A 67 11.63 6.98 -20.39
CA ILE A 67 11.36 5.56 -20.78
C ILE A 67 12.33 5.08 -21.84
N VAL A 68 12.67 6.01 -22.73
CA VAL A 68 13.26 5.71 -24.02
C VAL A 68 14.76 5.52 -23.93
N ILE A 69 15.45 6.05 -22.92
CA ILE A 69 16.93 6.03 -22.92
C ILE A 69 17.46 4.67 -22.44
N ILE A 70 16.85 4.08 -21.40
CA ILE A 70 17.29 2.77 -20.89
C ILE A 70 16.78 1.68 -21.84
N ASN A 71 15.48 1.65 -22.15
CA ASN A 71 14.96 0.62 -23.06
C ASN A 71 15.48 0.73 -24.50
N LYS A 72 15.65 1.91 -25.14
CA LYS A 72 16.12 1.91 -26.54
C LYS A 72 17.59 1.55 -26.71
N GLU A 73 18.46 1.81 -25.75
CA GLU A 73 19.87 1.36 -25.88
C GLU A 73 19.98 -0.15 -25.70
N TYR A 74 19.28 -0.73 -24.72
CA TYR A 74 19.21 -2.18 -24.54
C TYR A 74 18.43 -2.86 -25.68
N GLU A 75 17.25 -2.37 -26.07
CA GLU A 75 16.46 -2.87 -27.22
C GLU A 75 17.26 -2.80 -28.52
N LYS A 76 17.96 -1.68 -28.78
CA LYS A 76 18.83 -1.57 -29.95
C LYS A 76 19.97 -2.57 -29.89
N THR A 77 20.60 -2.74 -28.73
CA THR A 77 21.69 -3.71 -28.56
C THR A 77 21.19 -5.15 -28.69
N ILE A 78 19.98 -5.45 -28.18
CA ILE A 78 19.30 -6.75 -28.32
C ILE A 78 18.95 -7.01 -29.78
N GLU A 79 18.36 -6.04 -30.49
CA GLU A 79 17.98 -6.17 -31.90
C GLU A 79 19.23 -6.29 -32.79
N GLU A 80 20.28 -5.50 -32.55
CA GLU A 80 21.57 -5.66 -33.24
C GLU A 80 22.20 -7.03 -32.97
N THR A 81 22.10 -7.55 -31.74
CA THR A 81 22.62 -8.88 -31.37
C THR A 81 21.77 -9.99 -32.01
N LYS A 82 20.46 -9.80 -32.13
CA LYS A 82 19.52 -10.72 -32.75
C LYS A 82 19.68 -10.75 -34.28
N ASP A 83 19.85 -9.61 -34.93
CA ASP A 83 20.19 -9.51 -36.34
C ASP A 83 21.48 -10.28 -36.65
N LEU A 84 22.51 -10.13 -35.81
CA LEU A 84 23.74 -10.92 -35.90
C LEU A 84 23.47 -12.41 -35.63
N TYR A 85 22.64 -12.75 -34.66
CA TYR A 85 22.29 -14.15 -34.34
C TYR A 85 21.61 -14.85 -35.53
N GLU A 86 20.75 -14.15 -36.26
CA GLU A 86 20.08 -14.61 -37.47
C GLU A 86 21.05 -14.65 -38.67
N GLU A 87 21.87 -13.62 -38.87
CA GLU A 87 22.87 -13.54 -39.94
C GLU A 87 23.86 -14.73 -39.87
N TYR A 88 24.29 -15.10 -38.67
CA TYR A 88 25.20 -16.22 -38.45
C TYR A 88 24.48 -17.58 -38.39
N GLY A 89 23.14 -17.63 -38.54
CA GLY A 89 22.34 -18.85 -38.59
C GLY A 89 22.28 -19.60 -37.25
N CYS A 90 22.45 -18.90 -36.14
CA CYS A 90 22.62 -19.50 -34.81
C CYS A 90 21.36 -20.20 -34.28
N LEU A 91 20.19 -19.88 -34.82
CA LEU A 91 18.92 -20.58 -34.56
C LEU A 91 18.98 -22.08 -34.90
N SER A 92 19.84 -22.48 -35.85
CA SER A 92 20.05 -23.90 -36.18
C SER A 92 20.83 -24.69 -35.12
N SER A 93 21.51 -23.99 -34.20
CA SER A 93 22.38 -24.59 -33.17
C SER A 93 21.78 -24.52 -31.76
N TRP A 94 20.90 -23.55 -31.50
CA TRP A 94 20.37 -23.24 -30.16
C TRP A 94 18.83 -23.18 -30.08
N ASP A 95 18.13 -23.52 -31.16
CA ASP A 95 16.66 -23.54 -31.29
C ASP A 95 15.93 -22.17 -31.14
N SER A 96 16.41 -21.26 -30.30
CA SER A 96 15.91 -19.89 -30.14
C SER A 96 17.02 -18.89 -29.76
N PHE A 97 16.71 -17.59 -29.88
CA PHE A 97 17.51 -16.51 -29.27
C PHE A 97 17.18 -16.44 -27.77
N PRO A 98 18.15 -16.15 -26.88
CA PRO A 98 17.90 -16.01 -25.45
C PRO A 98 16.77 -15.04 -25.14
N SER A 99 15.93 -15.39 -24.17
CA SER A 99 14.93 -14.49 -23.60
C SER A 99 15.12 -14.37 -22.09
N ILE A 100 14.55 -13.31 -21.53
CA ILE A 100 14.53 -13.02 -20.09
C ILE A 100 13.85 -14.17 -19.29
N MET A 101 12.78 -14.78 -19.84
CA MET A 101 12.15 -16.03 -19.34
C MET A 101 13.06 -17.27 -19.36
N ASP A 102 13.99 -17.39 -20.31
CA ASP A 102 14.93 -18.53 -20.36
C ASP A 102 15.97 -18.42 -19.23
N TYR A 103 16.42 -17.20 -18.94
CA TYR A 103 17.35 -16.92 -17.84
C TYR A 103 16.72 -17.17 -16.45
N GLU A 104 15.47 -16.77 -16.24
CA GLU A 104 14.76 -17.04 -14.99
C GLU A 104 14.52 -18.55 -14.76
N ARG A 105 14.26 -19.31 -15.83
CA ARG A 105 14.06 -20.77 -15.79
C ARG A 105 15.33 -21.53 -15.42
N GLU A 106 16.49 -21.08 -15.89
CA GLU A 106 17.78 -21.75 -15.65
C GLU A 106 18.35 -21.50 -14.25
N ARG A 107 17.96 -20.41 -13.57
CA ARG A 107 18.33 -20.12 -12.17
C ARG A 107 17.85 -21.18 -11.16
N GLY A 108 16.89 -22.03 -11.53
CA GLY A 108 16.40 -23.15 -10.71
C GLY A 108 17.19 -24.47 -10.86
N SER A 109 18.11 -24.56 -11.82
CA SER A 109 18.84 -25.80 -12.15
C SER A 109 20.34 -25.62 -11.95
N THR A 110 20.89 -26.15 -10.86
CA THR A 110 22.35 -26.23 -10.66
C THR A 110 22.96 -27.30 -11.56
N SER A 111 23.02 -27.07 -12.87
CA SER A 111 23.90 -27.81 -13.79
C SER A 111 23.97 -27.15 -15.17
N MET A 112 24.96 -26.27 -15.39
CA MET A 112 25.39 -25.99 -16.77
C MET A 112 26.08 -27.25 -17.31
N THR A 113 25.33 -28.08 -18.03
CA THR A 113 25.92 -29.19 -18.78
C THR A 113 26.36 -28.64 -20.13
N ALA A 114 27.66 -28.48 -20.35
CA ALA A 114 28.21 -28.13 -21.66
C ALA A 114 27.84 -29.21 -22.68
N ILE A 115 26.92 -28.89 -23.60
CA ILE A 115 26.56 -29.76 -24.72
C ILE A 115 27.75 -29.78 -25.69
N THR A 116 28.57 -30.81 -25.60
CA THR A 116 29.56 -31.14 -26.63
C THR A 116 28.94 -32.16 -27.59
N ARG A 117 28.49 -31.69 -28.76
CA ARG A 117 28.28 -32.58 -29.92
C ARG A 117 28.81 -31.93 -31.19
N SER A 118 29.98 -32.40 -31.62
CA SER A 118 30.35 -32.40 -33.03
C SER A 118 31.22 -33.61 -33.31
N THR A 119 30.67 -34.57 -34.05
CA THR A 119 31.42 -35.65 -34.71
C THR A 119 31.43 -35.36 -36.19
N ALA A 120 32.38 -34.55 -36.66
CA ALA A 120 32.64 -34.40 -38.08
C ALA A 120 34.15 -34.33 -38.32
N THR A 121 34.66 -35.33 -39.04
CA THR A 121 36.02 -35.41 -39.56
C THR A 121 36.01 -34.92 -41.01
N ASP A 122 36.45 -33.69 -41.29
CA ASP A 122 37.14 -33.27 -42.52
C ASP A 122 37.32 -31.74 -42.56
N ALA A 123 38.19 -31.24 -43.46
CA ALA A 123 38.74 -29.88 -43.56
C ALA A 123 37.75 -28.68 -43.66
N ASN A 124 36.45 -28.88 -43.43
CA ASN A 124 35.44 -27.85 -43.16
C ASN A 124 35.30 -27.47 -41.68
N ILE A 125 36.00 -28.21 -40.79
CA ILE A 125 35.99 -28.02 -39.33
C ILE A 125 36.30 -26.58 -38.92
N THR A 126 37.20 -25.87 -39.60
CA THR A 126 37.62 -24.53 -39.15
C THR A 126 36.52 -23.47 -39.33
N LYS A 127 35.66 -23.60 -40.35
CA LYS A 127 34.56 -22.65 -40.62
C LYS A 127 33.29 -23.01 -39.82
N GLN A 128 33.03 -24.31 -39.62
CA GLN A 128 31.93 -24.76 -38.75
C GLN A 128 32.24 -24.59 -37.26
N MET A 129 33.48 -24.85 -36.81
CA MET A 129 33.90 -24.53 -35.44
C MET A 129 33.92 -23.02 -35.19
N SER A 130 34.29 -22.20 -36.17
CA SER A 130 34.22 -20.74 -36.01
C SER A 130 32.79 -20.23 -35.91
N MET A 131 31.84 -20.77 -36.69
CA MET A 131 30.43 -20.41 -36.59
C MET A 131 29.79 -20.89 -35.28
N ALA A 132 30.03 -22.13 -34.86
CA ALA A 132 29.50 -22.64 -33.58
C ALA A 132 30.07 -21.87 -32.37
N CYS A 133 31.36 -21.53 -32.40
CA CYS A 133 31.99 -20.69 -31.39
C CYS A 133 31.44 -19.25 -31.38
N MET A 134 31.21 -18.67 -32.57
CA MET A 134 30.58 -17.35 -32.70
C MET A 134 29.14 -17.36 -32.19
N CYS A 135 28.36 -18.40 -32.49
CA CYS A 135 27.00 -18.55 -31.99
C CYS A 135 26.96 -18.74 -30.47
N GLY A 136 27.90 -19.48 -29.88
CA GLY A 136 28.05 -19.56 -28.43
C GLY A 136 28.37 -18.19 -27.81
N LEU A 137 29.29 -17.43 -28.40
CA LEU A 137 29.63 -16.08 -27.94
C LEU A 137 28.46 -15.10 -28.06
N LEU A 138 27.70 -15.14 -29.15
CA LEU A 138 26.50 -14.31 -29.33
C LEU A 138 25.40 -14.70 -28.34
N HIS A 139 25.22 -16.00 -28.07
CA HIS A 139 24.25 -16.49 -27.09
C HIS A 139 24.62 -16.07 -25.65
N ASP A 140 25.89 -16.22 -25.27
CA ASP A 140 26.41 -15.75 -23.97
C ASP A 140 26.32 -14.23 -23.86
N SER A 141 26.59 -13.49 -24.95
CA SER A 141 26.53 -12.03 -24.94
C SER A 141 25.09 -11.53 -24.82
N ALA A 142 24.14 -12.13 -25.56
CA ALA A 142 22.71 -11.85 -25.40
C ALA A 142 22.26 -12.15 -23.97
N SER A 143 22.67 -13.27 -23.39
CA SER A 143 22.35 -13.64 -22.00
C SER A 143 22.92 -12.64 -20.98
N LEU A 144 24.13 -12.12 -21.21
CA LEU A 144 24.74 -11.08 -20.37
C LEU A 144 24.04 -9.73 -20.50
N ILE A 145 23.58 -9.36 -21.69
CA ILE A 145 22.78 -8.14 -21.91
C ILE A 145 21.47 -8.22 -21.11
N PHE A 146 20.79 -9.36 -21.15
CA PHE A 146 19.60 -9.59 -20.32
C PHE A 146 19.91 -9.61 -18.82
N GLU A 147 21.06 -10.18 -18.41
CA GLU A 147 21.49 -10.15 -17.01
C GLU A 147 21.80 -8.74 -16.51
N GLU A 148 22.40 -7.89 -17.34
CA GLU A 148 22.71 -6.49 -17.02
C GLU A 148 21.44 -5.62 -16.94
N PHE A 149 20.52 -5.80 -17.89
CA PHE A 149 19.17 -5.23 -17.85
C PHE A 149 18.41 -5.61 -16.56
N LEU A 150 18.37 -6.90 -16.22
CA LEU A 150 17.76 -7.41 -14.97
C LEU A 150 18.44 -6.94 -13.67
N LEU A 151 19.65 -6.38 -13.74
CA LEU A 151 20.41 -5.90 -12.57
C LEU A 151 20.20 -4.41 -12.31
N GLU A 152 19.93 -3.59 -13.34
CA GLU A 152 19.66 -2.15 -13.20
C GLU A 152 18.36 -1.86 -12.43
N ASP A 153 17.39 -2.76 -12.55
CA ASP A 153 16.08 -2.69 -11.91
C ASP A 153 16.07 -3.17 -10.45
N LYS A 154 17.14 -3.85 -10.01
CA LYS A 154 17.22 -4.36 -8.64
C LYS A 154 17.68 -3.29 -7.66
N CYS A 155 17.16 -3.38 -6.44
CA CYS A 155 17.60 -2.53 -5.36
C CYS A 155 18.95 -3.00 -4.79
N ILE A 156 20.03 -2.43 -5.32
CA ILE A 156 21.40 -2.78 -4.94
C ILE A 156 22.08 -1.56 -4.34
N ASN A 157 22.63 -1.70 -3.13
CA ASN A 157 23.30 -0.61 -2.39
C ASN A 157 22.42 0.65 -2.22
N GLY A 158 21.11 0.46 -2.07
CA GLY A 158 20.16 1.53 -1.83
C GLY A 158 19.62 2.22 -3.08
N LYS A 159 19.93 1.71 -4.28
CA LYS A 159 19.49 2.28 -5.56
C LYS A 159 18.91 1.23 -6.50
N ALA A 160 17.86 1.59 -7.24
CA ALA A 160 17.34 0.90 -8.42
C ALA A 160 17.21 1.96 -9.52
N GLY A 161 18.07 1.89 -10.54
CA GLY A 161 18.32 3.03 -11.42
C GLY A 161 18.71 4.31 -10.65
N SER A 162 17.98 5.40 -10.86
CA SER A 162 18.17 6.69 -10.17
C SER A 162 17.42 6.80 -8.84
N TYR A 163 16.51 5.86 -8.55
CA TYR A 163 15.58 5.91 -7.42
C TYR A 163 16.22 5.34 -6.15
N ASP A 164 16.02 6.03 -5.03
CA ASP A 164 16.39 5.49 -3.72
C ASP A 164 15.45 4.35 -3.34
N CYS A 165 16.00 3.25 -2.86
CA CYS A 165 15.21 2.08 -2.52
C CYS A 165 15.82 1.32 -1.34
N LYS A 166 15.01 0.47 -0.72
CA LYS A 166 15.45 -0.54 0.24
C LYS A 166 14.53 -1.75 0.15
N ASN A 167 15.09 -2.92 -0.18
CA ASN A 167 14.36 -4.18 -0.29
C ASN A 167 13.18 -4.15 -1.29
N VAL A 168 13.16 -3.21 -2.24
CA VAL A 168 12.08 -3.07 -3.22
C VAL A 168 12.72 -2.81 -4.58
N ASP A 169 12.57 -3.75 -5.51
CA ASP A 169 13.10 -3.65 -6.86
C ASP A 169 12.13 -2.85 -7.75
N LEU A 170 12.66 -2.09 -8.71
CA LEU A 170 11.88 -1.54 -9.81
C LEU A 170 11.53 -2.66 -10.79
N ILE A 171 10.35 -2.62 -11.38
CA ILE A 171 9.91 -3.56 -12.43
C ILE A 171 9.57 -2.80 -13.70
N LEU A 172 8.89 -1.67 -13.56
CA LEU A 172 8.48 -0.84 -14.69
C LEU A 172 8.32 0.61 -14.23
N HIS A 173 8.68 1.54 -15.11
CA HIS A 173 8.32 2.94 -15.00
C HIS A 173 7.67 3.44 -16.30
N ILE A 174 6.44 3.96 -16.20
CA ILE A 174 5.71 4.65 -17.26
C ILE A 174 5.51 6.12 -16.87
N PRO A 175 6.44 7.05 -17.18
CA PRO A 175 6.22 8.48 -17.06
C PRO A 175 5.05 8.97 -17.91
N LEU A 176 4.42 10.03 -17.41
CA LEU A 176 3.30 10.71 -18.05
C LEU A 176 3.62 11.08 -19.51
N THR A 177 4.88 11.39 -19.82
CA THR A 177 5.34 11.77 -21.17
C THR A 177 5.31 10.64 -22.20
N ALA A 178 5.10 9.39 -21.81
CA ALA A 178 4.95 8.29 -22.78
C ALA A 178 3.53 7.93 -23.14
N VAL A 179 2.54 8.39 -22.38
CA VAL A 179 1.14 8.19 -22.74
C VAL A 179 0.56 9.43 -23.37
N ARG A 180 -0.54 9.28 -24.08
CA ARG A 180 -1.24 10.38 -24.76
C ARG A 180 -2.71 10.33 -24.46
N THR A 181 -3.30 11.51 -24.34
CA THR A 181 -4.72 11.70 -24.06
C THR A 181 -5.39 12.37 -25.26
N THR A 182 -6.66 12.05 -25.49
CA THR A 182 -7.52 12.68 -26.51
C THR A 182 -8.45 13.74 -25.92
N ASN A 183 -8.11 14.27 -24.75
CA ASN A 183 -8.93 15.26 -24.06
C ASN A 183 -8.78 16.65 -24.69
N ALA A 184 -7.58 16.97 -25.23
CA ALA A 184 -7.29 18.22 -25.93
C ALA A 184 -7.72 18.23 -27.42
N GLY A 185 -8.02 17.05 -27.98
CA GLY A 185 -8.38 16.87 -29.38
C GLY A 185 -8.18 15.40 -29.81
N THR A 186 -8.68 15.04 -30.99
CA THR A 186 -8.55 13.67 -31.54
C THR A 186 -7.54 13.58 -32.68
N ASN A 187 -6.98 14.70 -33.14
CA ASN A 187 -5.92 14.67 -34.14
C ASN A 187 -4.59 14.33 -33.46
N GLU A 188 -3.71 13.62 -34.17
CA GLU A 188 -2.42 13.19 -33.64
C GLU A 188 -1.56 14.36 -33.14
N GLU A 189 -1.66 15.52 -33.79
CA GLU A 189 -0.98 16.76 -33.40
C GLU A 189 -1.51 17.38 -32.09
N ASP A 190 -2.74 17.05 -31.70
CA ASP A 190 -3.40 17.55 -30.49
C ASP A 190 -3.19 16.62 -29.29
N LEU A 191 -2.65 15.41 -29.50
CA LEU A 191 -2.40 14.44 -28.45
C LEU A 191 -1.33 14.95 -27.48
N GLN A 192 -1.72 15.13 -26.22
CA GLN A 192 -0.82 15.59 -25.14
C GLN A 192 -0.65 14.52 -24.08
N PRO A 193 0.50 14.46 -23.40
CA PRO A 193 0.61 13.68 -22.17
C PRO A 193 -0.37 14.22 -21.11
N PRO A 194 -0.85 13.35 -20.21
CA PRO A 194 -1.64 13.78 -19.07
C PRO A 194 -0.85 14.76 -18.18
N THR A 195 -1.55 15.68 -17.52
CA THR A 195 -0.90 16.72 -16.69
C THR A 195 -0.50 16.24 -15.29
N GLY A 196 -1.01 15.10 -14.85
CA GLY A 196 -0.62 14.48 -13.59
C GLY A 196 -1.20 13.08 -13.40
N GLY A 197 -0.56 12.28 -12.55
CA GLY A 197 -1.11 11.04 -12.00
C GLY A 197 -1.98 11.30 -10.77
N ASN A 198 -2.93 10.40 -10.48
CA ASN A 198 -3.70 10.38 -9.24
C ASN A 198 -3.90 8.92 -8.77
N ASP A 199 -5.06 8.51 -8.28
CA ASP A 199 -5.21 7.20 -7.63
C ASP A 199 -4.91 6.00 -8.57
N VAL A 200 -4.60 4.86 -7.97
CA VAL A 200 -4.30 3.60 -8.66
C VAL A 200 -5.01 2.44 -7.98
N TRP A 201 -5.56 1.56 -8.79
CA TRP A 201 -6.15 0.30 -8.32
C TRP A 201 -5.69 -0.86 -9.20
N GLY A 202 -6.16 -2.06 -8.89
CA GLY A 202 -5.85 -3.24 -9.69
C GLY A 202 -7.05 -4.16 -9.88
N TRP A 203 -6.95 -5.01 -10.89
CA TRP A 203 -7.89 -6.08 -11.17
C TRP A 203 -7.15 -7.34 -11.56
N THR A 204 -7.53 -8.47 -10.96
CA THR A 204 -7.02 -9.78 -11.32
C THR A 204 -8.13 -10.57 -11.99
N TYR A 205 -7.97 -10.85 -13.28
CA TYR A 205 -8.83 -11.76 -14.02
C TYR A 205 -8.36 -13.21 -13.81
N ILE A 206 -9.31 -14.10 -13.50
CA ILE A 206 -9.08 -15.54 -13.42
C ILE A 206 -9.92 -16.21 -14.52
N ASP A 207 -9.26 -16.82 -15.50
CA ASP A 207 -9.94 -17.60 -16.55
C ASP A 207 -10.51 -18.91 -15.96
N THR A 208 -11.83 -18.96 -15.81
CA THR A 208 -12.56 -20.12 -15.26
C THR A 208 -13.11 -21.05 -16.35
N THR A 209 -12.82 -20.81 -17.63
CA THR A 209 -13.42 -21.56 -18.76
C THR A 209 -12.96 -23.01 -18.86
N ASN A 210 -11.96 -23.41 -18.07
CA ASN A 210 -11.55 -24.80 -17.91
C ASN A 210 -11.55 -25.14 -16.41
N ASN A 211 -12.31 -26.16 -16.00
CA ASN A 211 -12.54 -26.58 -14.59
C ASN A 211 -11.29 -27.01 -13.79
N ASN A 212 -10.09 -26.74 -14.27
CA ASN A 212 -8.86 -26.95 -13.54
C ASN A 212 -8.40 -25.58 -13.07
N ASN A 213 -8.43 -25.38 -11.76
CA ASN A 213 -7.99 -24.19 -11.02
C ASN A 213 -6.47 -23.95 -11.23
N ASP A 214 -6.07 -23.72 -12.47
CA ASP A 214 -4.70 -23.62 -12.94
C ASP A 214 -4.25 -22.17 -12.76
N SER A 215 -3.35 -21.96 -11.80
CA SER A 215 -2.76 -20.67 -11.46
C SER A 215 -1.96 -20.03 -12.60
N THR A 216 -1.76 -20.73 -13.72
CA THR A 216 -1.05 -20.22 -14.91
C THR A 216 -1.90 -19.31 -15.81
N LYS A 217 -3.20 -19.10 -15.51
CA LYS A 217 -4.10 -18.23 -16.30
C LYS A 217 -4.69 -17.05 -15.52
N LYS A 218 -3.92 -16.49 -14.59
CA LYS A 218 -4.26 -15.20 -14.00
C LYS A 218 -3.74 -14.09 -14.90
N ARG A 219 -4.52 -13.03 -15.06
CA ARG A 219 -4.07 -11.80 -15.71
C ARG A 219 -4.26 -10.64 -14.75
N GLU A 220 -3.23 -9.83 -14.57
CA GLU A 220 -3.21 -8.73 -13.62
C GLU A 220 -3.18 -7.42 -14.39
N PHE A 221 -4.08 -6.49 -14.03
CA PHE A 221 -4.25 -5.22 -14.69
C PHE A 221 -4.19 -4.10 -13.66
N VAL A 222 -3.38 -3.08 -13.95
CA VAL A 222 -3.30 -1.85 -13.21
C VAL A 222 -4.27 -0.85 -13.82
N LEU A 223 -5.12 -0.28 -12.97
CA LEU A 223 -6.05 0.79 -13.30
C LEU A 223 -5.39 2.07 -12.85
N TRP A 224 -4.72 2.76 -13.77
CA TRP A 224 -3.90 3.93 -13.47
C TRP A 224 -4.66 5.22 -13.77
N GLY A 225 -5.05 5.94 -12.73
CA GLY A 225 -5.69 7.24 -12.82
C GLY A 225 -4.72 8.36 -13.20
N THR A 226 -5.17 9.23 -14.11
CA THR A 226 -4.52 10.49 -14.47
C THR A 226 -5.53 11.63 -14.42
N GLU A 227 -5.05 12.88 -14.53
CA GLU A 227 -5.95 14.04 -14.46
C GLU A 227 -7.04 13.97 -15.55
N GLU A 228 -6.68 13.56 -16.76
CA GLU A 228 -7.53 13.49 -17.95
C GLU A 228 -8.41 12.24 -18.03
N GLY A 229 -8.06 11.15 -17.38
CA GLY A 229 -8.78 9.87 -17.51
C GLY A 229 -8.08 8.74 -16.78
N MET A 230 -8.20 7.53 -17.31
CA MET A 230 -7.58 6.33 -16.74
C MET A 230 -6.93 5.49 -17.84
N PHE A 231 -5.70 5.04 -17.61
CA PHE A 231 -5.03 4.05 -18.44
C PHE A 231 -5.16 2.68 -17.80
N PHE A 232 -5.26 1.65 -18.64
CA PHE A 232 -5.23 0.26 -18.23
C PHE A 232 -3.92 -0.36 -18.67
N VAL A 233 -3.14 -0.88 -17.72
CA VAL A 233 -1.85 -1.51 -17.99
C VAL A 233 -1.95 -2.98 -17.60
N GLU A 234 -1.79 -3.88 -18.56
CA GLU A 234 -1.64 -5.30 -18.26
C GLU A 234 -0.23 -5.54 -17.72
N ALA A 235 -0.15 -6.07 -16.50
CA ALA A 235 1.08 -6.36 -15.76
C ALA A 235 1.25 -7.87 -15.50
N THR A 236 0.50 -8.72 -16.23
CA THR A 236 0.60 -10.19 -16.12
C THR A 236 2.00 -10.72 -16.42
N ASN A 237 2.63 -10.19 -17.47
CA ASN A 237 4.02 -10.47 -17.80
C ASN A 237 4.83 -9.20 -17.56
N PHE A 238 5.73 -9.26 -16.57
CA PHE A 238 6.53 -8.11 -16.14
C PHE A 238 7.52 -7.63 -17.20
N GLU A 239 7.87 -8.51 -18.15
CA GLU A 239 8.86 -8.25 -19.19
C GLU A 239 8.30 -7.43 -20.36
N GLU A 240 6.98 -7.47 -20.56
CA GLU A 240 6.31 -6.76 -21.64
C GLU A 240 4.98 -6.16 -21.15
N PRO A 241 5.03 -5.23 -20.18
CA PRO A 241 3.83 -4.58 -19.68
C PRO A 241 3.21 -3.75 -20.79
N LYS A 242 1.88 -3.80 -20.87
CA LYS A 242 1.17 -3.32 -22.05
C LYS A 242 0.04 -2.38 -21.69
N ILE A 243 0.03 -1.20 -22.29
CA ILE A 243 -1.06 -0.24 -22.13
C ILE A 243 -2.23 -0.68 -23.01
N VAL A 244 -3.12 -1.50 -22.44
CA VAL A 244 -4.21 -2.17 -23.15
C VAL A 244 -5.40 -1.25 -23.42
N GLY A 245 -5.47 -0.09 -22.77
CA GLY A 245 -6.38 0.95 -23.22
C GLY A 245 -6.39 2.23 -22.39
N TYR A 246 -7.22 3.16 -22.84
CA TYR A 246 -7.44 4.46 -22.24
C TYR A 246 -8.95 4.75 -22.14
N LEU A 247 -9.41 5.15 -20.96
CA LEU A 247 -10.76 5.63 -20.71
C LEU A 247 -10.69 7.13 -20.37
N PRO A 248 -11.12 8.04 -21.27
CA PRO A 248 -11.17 9.46 -20.97
C PRO A 248 -12.17 9.77 -19.84
N SER A 249 -12.01 10.94 -19.22
CA SER A 249 -13.08 11.52 -18.39
C SER A 249 -14.39 11.65 -19.17
N THR A 250 -15.53 11.49 -18.50
CA THR A 250 -16.87 11.62 -19.10
C THR A 250 -17.04 12.93 -19.86
N THR A 251 -16.46 14.01 -19.36
CA THR A 251 -16.54 15.36 -19.94
C THR A 251 -15.37 15.70 -20.86
N ARG A 252 -14.36 14.83 -20.96
CA ARG A 252 -13.03 15.11 -21.53
C ARG A 252 -12.29 16.29 -20.86
N GLY A 253 -12.68 16.66 -19.64
CA GLY A 253 -11.95 17.61 -18.81
C GLY A 253 -10.79 16.96 -18.05
N LYS A 254 -10.31 17.64 -17.01
CA LYS A 254 -9.24 17.16 -16.13
C LYS A 254 -9.53 17.43 -14.66
N SER A 255 -9.08 16.55 -13.77
CA SER A 255 -9.23 16.66 -12.31
C SER A 255 -8.03 16.07 -11.60
N ASN A 256 -7.48 16.79 -10.63
CA ASN A 256 -6.42 16.26 -9.76
C ASN A 256 -6.92 15.05 -8.96
N TRP A 257 -8.20 15.04 -8.60
CA TRP A 257 -8.82 13.99 -7.80
C TRP A 257 -9.67 13.08 -8.68
N ARG A 258 -9.29 11.82 -8.73
CA ARG A 258 -9.99 10.73 -9.38
C ARG A 258 -9.68 9.49 -8.58
N ASP A 259 -10.72 8.69 -8.35
CA ASP A 259 -10.60 7.44 -7.64
C ASP A 259 -11.41 6.35 -8.33
N MET A 260 -10.98 5.11 -8.15
CA MET A 260 -11.55 3.94 -8.78
C MET A 260 -11.47 2.74 -7.83
N LYS A 261 -12.56 1.98 -7.79
CA LYS A 261 -12.60 0.67 -7.12
C LYS A 261 -13.23 -0.36 -8.03
N VAL A 262 -12.96 -1.62 -7.72
CA VAL A 262 -13.42 -2.75 -8.53
C VAL A 262 -14.35 -3.61 -7.70
N ILE A 263 -15.48 -4.00 -8.29
CA ILE A 263 -16.31 -5.09 -7.80
C ILE A 263 -16.44 -6.11 -8.93
N LYS A 264 -16.01 -7.34 -8.68
CA LYS A 264 -15.97 -8.43 -9.66
C LYS A 264 -15.17 -8.01 -10.91
N ASN A 265 -15.84 -7.85 -12.06
CA ASN A 265 -15.22 -7.46 -13.33
C ASN A 265 -15.59 -6.04 -13.77
N HIS A 266 -16.02 -5.17 -12.86
CA HIS A 266 -16.39 -3.79 -13.18
C HIS A 266 -15.60 -2.81 -12.32
N ALA A 267 -15.06 -1.78 -12.97
CA ALA A 267 -14.47 -0.62 -12.31
C ALA A 267 -15.50 0.50 -12.18
N TYR A 268 -15.54 1.13 -11.02
CA TYR A 268 -16.41 2.27 -10.70
C TYR A 268 -15.51 3.46 -10.47
N ILE A 269 -15.63 4.50 -11.31
CA ILE A 269 -14.64 5.58 -11.39
C ILE A 269 -15.32 6.93 -11.16
N GLY A 270 -14.87 7.62 -10.13
CA GLY A 270 -15.28 8.96 -9.76
C GLY A 270 -14.21 10.00 -10.05
N ALA A 271 -14.58 11.28 -10.14
CA ALA A 271 -13.62 12.38 -10.15
C ALA A 271 -14.29 13.69 -9.70
N GLU A 272 -13.49 14.61 -9.17
CA GLU A 272 -13.93 15.94 -8.73
C GLU A 272 -14.17 16.89 -9.92
N MET A 273 -14.98 16.45 -10.87
CA MET A 273 -15.26 17.18 -12.09
C MET A 273 -16.75 17.19 -12.38
N ASP A 274 -17.30 18.39 -12.57
CA ASP A 274 -18.73 18.55 -12.82
C ASP A 274 -19.16 17.83 -14.11
N GLY A 275 -20.15 16.95 -14.00
CA GLY A 275 -20.67 16.16 -15.12
C GLY A 275 -19.92 14.86 -15.37
N GLN A 276 -18.96 14.51 -14.50
CA GLN A 276 -18.29 13.21 -14.51
C GLN A 276 -19.26 12.08 -14.20
N GLY A 277 -20.09 12.26 -13.16
CA GLY A 277 -20.86 11.17 -12.54
C GLY A 277 -19.93 10.09 -11.97
N MET A 278 -20.39 8.84 -11.93
CA MET A 278 -19.57 7.66 -11.70
C MET A 278 -19.55 6.81 -12.98
N GLN A 279 -18.42 6.72 -13.66
CA GLN A 279 -18.26 5.84 -14.83
C GLN A 279 -18.22 4.38 -14.35
N ILE A 280 -18.87 3.48 -15.09
CA ILE A 280 -18.85 2.04 -14.82
C ILE A 280 -18.27 1.35 -16.04
N PHE A 281 -17.10 0.73 -15.88
CA PHE A 281 -16.36 0.12 -16.97
C PHE A 281 -16.28 -1.40 -16.79
N ASP A 282 -16.70 -2.15 -17.80
CA ASP A 282 -16.55 -3.61 -17.86
C ASP A 282 -15.10 -3.97 -18.20
N LEU A 283 -14.36 -4.45 -17.20
CA LEU A 283 -12.93 -4.79 -17.32
C LEU A 283 -12.69 -5.98 -18.24
N THR A 284 -13.70 -6.81 -18.52
CA THR A 284 -13.55 -7.92 -19.47
C THR A 284 -13.29 -7.45 -20.90
N GLN A 285 -13.61 -6.18 -21.22
CA GLN A 285 -13.24 -5.56 -22.50
C GLN A 285 -11.72 -5.50 -22.72
N LEU A 286 -10.92 -5.50 -21.64
CA LEU A 286 -9.45 -5.48 -21.71
C LEU A 286 -8.85 -6.82 -22.16
N LEU A 287 -9.62 -7.91 -22.09
CA LEU A 287 -9.08 -9.25 -22.29
C LEU A 287 -8.71 -9.54 -23.75
N ASN A 288 -9.34 -8.87 -24.71
CA ASN A 288 -9.17 -9.14 -26.14
C ASN A 288 -9.00 -7.84 -26.95
N VAL A 289 -7.97 -7.06 -26.61
CA VAL A 289 -7.65 -5.81 -27.31
C VAL A 289 -6.65 -6.03 -28.45
N GLN A 290 -6.78 -5.23 -29.52
CA GLN A 290 -5.82 -5.15 -30.62
C GLN A 290 -5.21 -3.76 -30.62
N CYS A 291 -3.88 -3.67 -30.69
CA CYS A 291 -3.20 -2.38 -30.55
C CYS A 291 -3.06 -1.71 -31.90
N VAL A 292 -3.49 -0.45 -31.95
CA VAL A 292 -3.50 0.35 -33.17
C VAL A 292 -2.56 1.55 -33.12
N ASN A 293 -2.00 1.86 -31.94
CA ASN A 293 -1.01 2.90 -31.75
C ASN A 293 -0.04 2.54 -30.60
N ASP A 294 1.04 3.31 -30.47
CA ASP A 294 2.12 3.07 -29.51
C ASP A 294 1.83 3.60 -28.10
N TYR A 295 0.75 4.37 -27.91
CA TYR A 295 0.40 5.00 -26.63
C TYR A 295 -0.59 4.18 -25.81
N TYR A 296 -1.53 3.49 -26.47
CA TYR A 296 -2.50 2.57 -25.88
C TYR A 296 -3.17 1.73 -26.99
N CYS A 297 -3.66 0.53 -26.64
CA CYS A 297 -4.26 -0.33 -27.65
C CYS A 297 -5.65 0.14 -28.11
N VAL A 298 -6.51 0.58 -27.18
CA VAL A 298 -7.90 1.00 -27.47
C VAL A 298 -8.27 2.23 -26.63
N GLU A 299 -8.91 3.23 -27.23
CA GLU A 299 -9.66 4.25 -26.48
C GLU A 299 -11.11 3.79 -26.32
N PHE A 300 -11.59 3.75 -25.08
CA PHE A 300 -12.96 3.37 -24.74
C PHE A 300 -13.90 4.57 -24.72
N ASN A 301 -15.19 4.32 -24.97
CA ASN A 301 -16.20 5.38 -24.92
C ASN A 301 -16.45 5.81 -23.46
N PRO A 302 -16.10 7.06 -23.07
CA PRO A 302 -16.21 7.50 -21.68
C PRO A 302 -17.66 7.67 -21.19
N ARG A 303 -18.65 7.54 -22.08
CA ARG A 303 -20.08 7.67 -21.78
C ARG A 303 -20.86 6.38 -22.00
N GLU A 304 -20.19 5.24 -22.11
CA GLU A 304 -20.88 3.95 -22.32
C GLU A 304 -21.85 3.63 -21.18
N ASN A 305 -21.39 3.78 -19.92
CA ASN A 305 -22.21 3.62 -18.73
C ASN A 305 -21.75 4.59 -17.65
N VAL A 306 -22.65 5.48 -17.23
CA VAL A 306 -22.39 6.52 -16.23
C VAL A 306 -23.59 6.65 -15.31
N TYR A 307 -23.36 6.46 -14.01
CA TYR A 307 -24.34 6.75 -12.98
C TYR A 307 -24.29 8.23 -12.60
N ALA A 308 -25.43 8.92 -12.66
CA ALA A 308 -25.56 10.35 -12.36
C ALA A 308 -26.44 10.64 -11.13
N GLY A 309 -26.77 9.61 -10.33
CA GLY A 309 -27.68 9.77 -9.20
C GLY A 309 -29.16 9.81 -9.60
N THR A 310 -29.98 10.36 -8.69
CA THR A 310 -31.43 10.58 -8.89
C THR A 310 -31.73 12.08 -8.92
N SER A 311 -32.98 12.46 -9.19
CA SER A 311 -33.39 13.87 -9.12
C SER A 311 -33.21 14.48 -7.72
N ASN A 312 -33.35 13.68 -6.67
CA ASN A 312 -33.25 14.12 -5.28
C ASN A 312 -31.84 13.97 -4.71
N HIS A 313 -31.06 13.04 -5.26
CA HIS A 313 -29.67 12.80 -4.89
C HIS A 313 -28.81 12.74 -6.17
N PRO A 314 -28.61 13.88 -6.84
CA PRO A 314 -27.81 13.93 -8.06
C PRO A 314 -26.33 13.78 -7.74
N VAL A 315 -25.61 13.04 -8.60
CA VAL A 315 -24.15 12.87 -8.53
C VAL A 315 -23.56 13.43 -9.81
N THR A 316 -22.87 14.55 -9.72
CA THR A 316 -22.14 15.13 -10.86
C THR A 316 -20.63 15.00 -10.71
N ARG A 317 -20.13 14.89 -9.48
CA ARG A 317 -18.71 14.76 -9.14
C ARG A 317 -18.56 13.96 -7.83
N SER A 318 -17.36 13.44 -7.59
CA SER A 318 -17.00 12.77 -6.33
C SER A 318 -15.52 12.90 -6.00
N HIS A 319 -15.20 12.88 -4.71
CA HIS A 319 -13.80 12.89 -4.26
C HIS A 319 -13.22 11.48 -4.36
N ASN A 320 -13.84 10.53 -3.66
CA ASN A 320 -13.45 9.12 -3.66
C ASN A 320 -14.62 8.19 -4.02
N ILE A 321 -14.25 6.95 -4.36
CA ILE A 321 -15.13 5.81 -4.55
C ILE A 321 -14.70 4.74 -3.55
N VAL A 322 -15.65 4.25 -2.75
CA VAL A 322 -15.41 3.14 -1.82
C VAL A 322 -16.26 1.96 -2.27
N ALA A 323 -15.69 0.76 -2.29
CA ALA A 323 -16.39 -0.44 -2.71
C ALA A 323 -16.46 -1.44 -1.56
N ASN A 324 -17.64 -2.03 -1.35
CA ASN A 324 -17.77 -3.24 -0.56
C ASN A 324 -18.08 -4.42 -1.49
N GLU A 325 -17.05 -5.18 -1.82
CA GLU A 325 -17.14 -6.34 -2.71
C GLU A 325 -18.06 -7.46 -2.15
N GLY A 326 -18.22 -7.53 -0.82
CA GLY A 326 -19.03 -8.56 -0.17
C GLY A 326 -20.54 -8.35 -0.31
N THR A 327 -20.98 -7.13 -0.59
CA THR A 327 -22.39 -6.73 -0.62
C THR A 327 -22.82 -6.10 -1.95
N ASP A 328 -21.91 -5.97 -2.92
CA ASP A 328 -22.15 -5.32 -4.21
C ASP A 328 -22.64 -3.86 -4.07
N PHE A 329 -22.12 -3.13 -3.08
CA PHE A 329 -22.37 -1.70 -2.90
C PHE A 329 -21.14 -0.85 -3.20
N VAL A 330 -21.39 0.28 -3.85
CA VAL A 330 -20.41 1.35 -4.03
C VAL A 330 -20.88 2.59 -3.29
N TYR A 331 -19.96 3.26 -2.61
CA TYR A 331 -20.18 4.45 -1.84
C TYR A 331 -19.41 5.59 -2.49
N ILE A 332 -20.14 6.60 -2.93
CA ILE A 332 -19.58 7.81 -3.49
C ILE A 332 -19.45 8.82 -2.36
N VAL A 333 -18.22 9.24 -2.06
CA VAL A 333 -17.90 10.12 -0.93
C VAL A 333 -17.22 11.40 -1.40
N GLY A 334 -17.32 12.45 -0.60
CA GLY A 334 -16.97 13.82 -0.97
C GLY A 334 -17.71 14.32 -2.22
N GLY A 335 -18.81 13.64 -2.56
CA GLY A 335 -19.52 13.80 -3.82
C GLY A 335 -20.83 14.54 -3.72
N GLY A 336 -21.42 14.82 -4.89
CA GLY A 336 -22.71 15.46 -5.00
C GLY A 336 -22.85 16.29 -6.28
N SER A 337 -23.78 17.25 -6.26
CA SER A 337 -23.99 18.20 -7.34
C SER A 337 -23.53 19.60 -6.97
N LYS A 338 -22.58 20.15 -7.72
CA LYS A 338 -22.12 21.53 -7.53
C LYS A 338 -23.22 22.56 -7.72
N LEU A 339 -24.09 22.37 -8.72
CA LEU A 339 -25.22 23.26 -8.96
C LEU A 339 -26.21 23.29 -7.79
N VAL A 340 -26.32 22.19 -7.05
CA VAL A 340 -27.16 22.13 -5.87
C VAL A 340 -26.48 22.78 -4.66
N TYR A 341 -25.18 22.52 -4.47
CA TYR A 341 -24.36 23.16 -3.44
C TYR A 341 -24.37 24.69 -3.58
N GLU A 342 -24.18 25.21 -4.80
CA GLU A 342 -24.19 26.64 -5.11
C GLU A 342 -25.59 27.27 -5.00
N ALA A 343 -26.66 26.49 -5.20
CA ALA A 343 -28.04 26.96 -5.08
C ALA A 343 -28.56 26.97 -3.63
N GLY A 344 -27.75 26.58 -2.64
CA GLY A 344 -28.16 26.46 -1.24
C GLY A 344 -29.25 25.40 -1.02
N GLY A 345 -29.40 24.46 -1.95
CA GLY A 345 -30.34 23.34 -1.86
C GLY A 345 -29.67 22.12 -1.24
N GLY A 346 -30.36 21.40 -0.36
CA GLY A 346 -29.86 20.16 0.26
C GLY A 346 -30.07 18.91 -0.61
N ASN A 347 -29.85 18.97 -1.93
CA ASN A 347 -29.98 17.77 -2.79
C ASN A 347 -28.60 17.11 -3.02
N GLY A 348 -28.50 15.84 -2.68
CA GLY A 348 -27.24 15.08 -2.60
C GLY A 348 -27.06 14.46 -1.22
N CYS A 349 -25.85 14.01 -0.91
CA CYS A 349 -25.52 13.43 0.41
C CYS A 349 -24.65 14.33 1.27
N GLU A 350 -24.64 15.63 1.00
CA GLU A 350 -23.82 16.63 1.73
C GLU A 350 -22.33 16.30 1.76
N GLY A 351 -21.84 15.56 0.76
CA GLY A 351 -20.48 15.02 0.72
C GLY A 351 -20.24 13.76 1.56
N GLY A 352 -21.23 13.28 2.30
CA GLY A 352 -21.20 12.01 3.01
C GLY A 352 -21.35 10.80 2.09
N LEU A 353 -21.92 9.71 2.62
CA LEU A 353 -22.03 8.45 1.89
C LEU A 353 -23.25 8.46 0.96
N HIS A 354 -23.02 8.55 -0.35
CA HIS A 354 -24.04 8.26 -1.37
C HIS A 354 -23.91 6.81 -1.82
N ILE A 355 -24.90 5.97 -1.49
CA ILE A 355 -24.80 4.52 -1.64
C ILE A 355 -25.51 4.05 -2.90
N VAL A 356 -24.80 3.25 -3.69
CA VAL A 356 -25.24 2.72 -4.98
C VAL A 356 -25.19 1.19 -4.95
N ASP A 357 -26.34 0.54 -5.15
CA ASP A 357 -26.44 -0.88 -5.45
C ASP A 357 -25.92 -1.12 -6.86
N VAL A 358 -24.90 -1.96 -6.98
CA VAL A 358 -24.27 -2.30 -8.25
C VAL A 358 -24.32 -3.79 -8.56
N LEU A 359 -25.27 -4.52 -7.95
CA LEU A 359 -25.55 -5.92 -8.27
C LEU A 359 -25.78 -6.15 -9.76
N ASP A 360 -26.49 -5.22 -10.42
CA ASP A 360 -26.51 -5.07 -11.87
C ASP A 360 -25.70 -3.82 -12.28
N PRO A 361 -24.41 -3.97 -12.64
CA PRO A 361 -23.56 -2.83 -12.99
C PRO A 361 -24.05 -2.07 -14.24
N LYS A 362 -24.91 -2.66 -15.08
CA LYS A 362 -25.52 -1.97 -16.22
C LYS A 362 -26.69 -1.08 -15.82
N ASN A 363 -27.30 -1.33 -14.67
CA ASN A 363 -28.43 -0.58 -14.13
C ASN A 363 -28.22 -0.27 -12.64
N PRO A 364 -27.17 0.51 -12.28
CA PRO A 364 -26.88 0.87 -10.89
C PRO A 364 -28.04 1.64 -10.26
N MET A 365 -28.37 1.33 -9.00
CA MET A 365 -29.51 1.91 -8.29
C MET A 365 -29.09 2.68 -7.05
N PHE A 366 -29.70 3.84 -6.81
CA PHE A 366 -29.55 4.52 -5.53
C PHE A 366 -30.15 3.67 -4.41
N ALA A 367 -29.34 3.35 -3.39
CA ALA A 367 -29.75 2.53 -2.26
C ALA A 367 -30.08 3.37 -1.02
N GLY A 368 -29.33 4.44 -0.78
CA GLY A 368 -29.49 5.26 0.41
C GLY A 368 -28.40 6.32 0.54
N CYS A 369 -28.50 7.12 1.58
CA CYS A 369 -27.65 8.28 1.78
C CYS A 369 -27.43 8.52 3.28
N TYR A 370 -26.17 8.63 3.69
CA TYR A 370 -25.81 9.02 5.06
C TYR A 370 -25.01 10.32 5.05
N SER A 371 -25.54 11.34 5.72
CA SER A 371 -24.87 12.63 5.94
C SER A 371 -24.82 13.03 7.42
N GLY A 372 -24.99 12.07 8.34
CA GLY A 372 -25.11 12.34 9.77
C GLY A 372 -23.92 13.05 10.41
N ASP A 373 -22.74 12.95 9.80
CA ASP A 373 -21.52 13.68 10.16
C ASP A 373 -21.00 14.61 9.05
N GLY A 374 -21.85 14.92 8.06
CA GLY A 374 -21.50 15.77 6.93
C GLY A 374 -20.56 15.09 5.92
N TYR A 375 -19.51 15.83 5.53
CA TYR A 375 -18.56 15.42 4.50
C TYR A 375 -17.71 14.22 4.94
N SER A 376 -17.61 13.21 4.08
CA SER A 376 -16.64 12.13 4.21
C SER A 376 -15.64 12.22 3.06
N HIS A 377 -14.36 12.33 3.38
CA HIS A 377 -13.29 12.39 2.41
C HIS A 377 -13.05 11.02 1.78
N ASP A 378 -12.90 10.02 2.64
CA ASP A 378 -12.74 8.62 2.27
C ASP A 378 -13.47 7.72 3.28
N ALA A 379 -13.59 6.43 2.99
CA ALA A 379 -14.06 5.42 3.92
C ALA A 379 -13.52 4.03 3.58
N GLU A 380 -13.53 3.14 4.56
CA GLU A 380 -13.48 1.69 4.32
C GLU A 380 -14.81 1.08 4.77
N CYS A 381 -15.51 0.38 3.88
CA CYS A 381 -16.78 -0.27 4.17
C CYS A 381 -16.64 -1.79 4.04
N VAL A 382 -16.94 -2.52 5.10
CA VAL A 382 -16.77 -3.98 5.15
C VAL A 382 -18.01 -4.67 5.71
N VAL A 383 -18.23 -5.92 5.32
CA VAL A 383 -19.01 -6.85 6.15
C VAL A 383 -18.15 -7.18 7.37
N TYR A 384 -18.53 -6.65 8.52
CA TYR A 384 -17.74 -6.72 9.74
C TYR A 384 -17.80 -8.13 10.34
N ASP A 385 -16.63 -8.70 10.62
CA ASP A 385 -16.42 -10.01 11.26
C ASP A 385 -15.34 -9.90 12.36
N GLY A 386 -15.16 -8.70 12.92
CA GLY A 386 -14.19 -8.40 13.98
C GLY A 386 -14.66 -8.78 15.38
N VAL A 387 -13.92 -8.33 16.39
CA VAL A 387 -14.15 -8.76 17.79
C VAL A 387 -15.42 -8.20 18.45
N ASP A 388 -15.97 -7.09 17.94
CA ASP A 388 -17.22 -6.54 18.44
C ASP A 388 -18.43 -7.33 17.90
N THR A 389 -18.68 -8.49 18.50
CA THR A 389 -19.73 -9.45 18.08
C THR A 389 -21.16 -8.90 18.04
N ARG A 390 -21.41 -7.68 18.54
CA ARG A 390 -22.71 -7.00 18.37
C ARG A 390 -23.00 -6.65 16.91
N TYR A 391 -21.94 -6.49 16.11
CA TYR A 391 -21.97 -6.03 14.73
C TYR A 391 -21.47 -7.11 13.75
N ASP A 392 -21.33 -8.35 14.20
CA ASP A 392 -20.93 -9.47 13.35
C ASP A 392 -21.94 -9.68 12.20
N GLY A 393 -21.44 -9.67 10.96
CA GLY A 393 -22.21 -9.75 9.72
C GLY A 393 -22.88 -8.44 9.30
N ASN A 394 -22.79 -7.36 10.09
CA ASN A 394 -23.29 -6.04 9.68
C ASN A 394 -22.34 -5.40 8.67
N GLU A 395 -22.89 -4.54 7.82
CA GLU A 395 -22.08 -3.70 6.95
C GLU A 395 -21.72 -2.42 7.67
N ILE A 396 -20.43 -2.23 7.96
CA ILE A 396 -19.90 -1.11 8.73
C ILE A 396 -18.98 -0.29 7.84
N CYS A 397 -19.20 1.03 7.80
CA CYS A 397 -18.30 1.99 7.17
C CYS A 397 -17.51 2.77 8.22
N PHE A 398 -16.21 2.84 8.02
CA PHE A 398 -15.25 3.61 8.76
C PHE A 398 -14.87 4.83 7.92
N CYS A 399 -15.46 5.98 8.21
CA CYS A 399 -15.33 7.21 7.43
C CYS A 399 -14.24 8.12 7.99
N PHE A 400 -13.46 8.74 7.09
CA PHE A 400 -12.42 9.71 7.38
C PHE A 400 -12.91 11.08 6.93
N ASN A 401 -13.28 11.94 7.89
CA ASN A 401 -14.15 13.09 7.65
C ASN A 401 -13.41 14.43 7.80
N GLU A 402 -12.14 14.51 7.38
CA GLU A 402 -11.25 15.68 7.47
C GLU A 402 -10.90 16.13 8.92
N ASN A 403 -11.72 15.74 9.91
CA ASN A 403 -11.63 16.19 11.29
C ASN A 403 -11.85 15.07 12.32
N SER A 404 -12.26 13.89 11.89
CA SER A 404 -12.64 12.78 12.77
C SER A 404 -12.65 11.45 12.01
N VAL A 405 -12.57 10.37 12.77
CA VAL A 405 -12.91 9.01 12.29
C VAL A 405 -14.32 8.69 12.78
N THR A 406 -15.22 8.40 11.86
CA THR A 406 -16.65 8.16 12.13
C THR A 406 -17.04 6.76 11.72
N ILE A 407 -17.65 5.99 12.63
CA ILE A 407 -18.05 4.61 12.39
C ILE A 407 -19.58 4.56 12.27
N VAL A 408 -20.06 4.02 11.15
CA VAL A 408 -21.49 3.97 10.81
C VAL A 408 -21.88 2.54 10.45
N ASP A 409 -22.93 2.03 11.10
CA ASP A 409 -23.61 0.84 10.63
C ASP A 409 -24.54 1.24 9.48
N VAL A 410 -24.21 0.73 8.29
CA VAL A 410 -24.91 1.00 7.03
C VAL A 410 -25.69 -0.21 6.54
N THR A 411 -25.89 -1.24 7.37
CA THR A 411 -26.57 -2.49 6.98
C THR A 411 -27.95 -2.21 6.40
N ASP A 412 -28.78 -1.46 7.14
CA ASP A 412 -30.06 -0.97 6.65
C ASP A 412 -29.87 0.36 5.92
N LYS A 413 -29.94 0.31 4.59
CA LYS A 413 -29.78 1.49 3.71
C LYS A 413 -30.88 2.54 3.87
N THR A 414 -31.87 2.29 4.72
CA THR A 414 -32.96 3.21 5.07
C THR A 414 -32.89 3.73 6.51
N ASP A 415 -32.09 3.12 7.38
CA ASP A 415 -31.92 3.49 8.80
C ASP A 415 -30.45 3.32 9.25
N PHE A 416 -29.63 4.31 8.90
CA PHE A 416 -28.22 4.36 9.24
C PHE A 416 -27.99 4.66 10.72
N LYS A 417 -27.05 3.97 11.36
CA LYS A 417 -26.72 4.19 12.77
C LYS A 417 -25.29 4.66 12.92
N LEU A 418 -25.14 5.91 13.37
CA LEU A 418 -23.86 6.41 13.86
C LEU A 418 -23.48 5.62 15.13
N LEU A 419 -22.41 4.85 15.07
CA LEU A 419 -21.90 4.09 16.22
C LEU A 419 -20.96 4.96 17.04
N SER A 420 -20.01 5.63 16.38
CA SER A 420 -19.08 6.53 17.05
C SER A 420 -18.58 7.62 16.12
N ARG A 421 -18.16 8.74 16.72
CA ARG A 421 -17.46 9.84 16.08
C ARG A 421 -16.27 10.19 16.96
N THR A 422 -15.08 9.84 16.50
CA THR A 422 -13.87 9.89 17.31
C THR A 422 -13.00 11.06 16.88
N LEU A 423 -12.82 12.00 17.81
CA LEU A 423 -11.91 13.13 17.66
C LEU A 423 -10.55 12.82 18.26
N TYR A 424 -9.51 13.40 17.70
CA TYR A 424 -8.15 13.34 18.21
C TYR A 424 -7.50 14.72 18.22
N SER A 425 -6.34 14.82 18.88
CA SER A 425 -5.60 16.08 18.96
C SER A 425 -4.68 16.25 17.75
N LYS A 426 -4.42 17.52 17.40
CA LYS A 426 -3.50 17.92 16.31
C LYS A 426 -3.96 17.44 14.93
N THR A 427 -5.26 17.50 14.71
CA THR A 427 -5.85 17.20 13.39
C THR A 427 -5.48 18.29 12.40
N GLY A 428 -5.02 17.88 11.22
CA GLY A 428 -4.88 18.71 10.04
C GLY A 428 -6.01 18.48 9.05
N TYR A 429 -6.09 17.26 8.53
CA TYR A 429 -7.02 16.75 7.53
C TYR A 429 -7.10 15.22 7.62
N THR A 430 -8.02 14.67 8.45
CA THR A 430 -8.24 13.21 8.53
C THR A 430 -8.61 12.66 7.15
N HIS A 431 -7.67 11.95 6.52
CA HIS A 431 -7.67 11.77 5.07
C HIS A 431 -8.21 10.41 4.64
N GLN A 432 -7.49 9.33 4.98
CA GLN A 432 -7.82 7.96 4.62
C GLN A 432 -7.35 7.01 5.73
N GLY A 433 -7.83 5.77 5.72
CA GLY A 433 -7.31 4.74 6.60
C GLY A 433 -7.83 3.36 6.23
N TRP A 434 -7.28 2.36 6.91
CA TRP A 434 -7.52 0.96 6.63
C TRP A 434 -7.50 0.12 7.92
N LEU A 435 -8.34 -0.90 7.97
CA LEU A 435 -8.46 -1.85 9.06
C LEU A 435 -7.22 -2.77 9.13
N SER A 436 -6.78 -3.07 10.35
CA SER A 436 -5.88 -4.20 10.60
C SER A 436 -6.53 -5.51 10.15
N SER A 437 -5.74 -6.52 9.83
CA SER A 437 -6.28 -7.79 9.30
C SER A 437 -7.18 -8.53 10.30
N ASP A 438 -6.97 -8.31 11.60
CA ASP A 438 -7.79 -8.82 12.70
C ASP A 438 -8.97 -7.91 13.08
N LYS A 439 -9.12 -6.76 12.40
CA LYS A 439 -10.19 -5.76 12.60
C LYS A 439 -10.34 -5.26 14.03
N LYS A 440 -9.23 -5.21 14.77
CA LYS A 440 -9.13 -4.61 16.11
C LYS A 440 -8.68 -3.15 16.07
N HIS A 441 -7.99 -2.75 15.01
CA HIS A 441 -7.44 -1.42 14.86
C HIS A 441 -7.74 -0.83 13.48
N ILE A 442 -7.71 0.49 13.40
CA ILE A 442 -7.66 1.24 12.15
C ILE A 442 -6.35 2.01 12.17
N VAL A 443 -5.60 1.94 11.07
CA VAL A 443 -4.48 2.85 10.83
C VAL A 443 -4.95 3.89 9.82
N PHE A 444 -4.68 5.15 10.10
CA PHE A 444 -5.15 6.25 9.27
C PHE A 444 -4.14 7.40 9.25
N ASN A 445 -4.28 8.27 8.26
CA ASN A 445 -3.36 9.37 7.97
C ASN A 445 -4.05 10.73 8.07
N ASP A 446 -3.24 11.77 8.19
CA ASP A 446 -3.65 13.15 8.42
C ASP A 446 -2.84 14.10 7.53
N GLU A 447 -3.22 14.19 6.25
CA GLU A 447 -2.47 14.71 5.08
C GLU A 447 -1.94 16.16 5.19
N PHE A 448 -2.24 16.87 6.27
CA PHE A 448 -1.79 18.24 6.48
C PHE A 448 -1.08 18.45 7.81
N ASP A 449 -0.92 17.42 8.63
CA ASP A 449 -0.46 17.60 10.00
C ASP A 449 1.04 17.98 10.07
N GLU A 450 1.88 17.55 9.12
CA GLU A 450 3.30 17.92 9.06
C GLU A 450 3.48 19.42 8.77
N ILE A 451 2.51 20.03 8.07
CA ILE A 451 2.46 21.46 7.78
C ILE A 451 1.82 22.23 8.96
N LEU A 452 0.66 21.76 9.44
CA LEU A 452 -0.20 22.52 10.35
C LEU A 452 0.24 22.43 11.80
N ILE A 453 0.78 21.28 12.25
CA ILE A 453 1.28 21.11 13.62
C ILE A 453 2.39 22.12 13.90
N ASN A 454 3.33 22.25 12.98
CA ASN A 454 4.45 23.17 13.11
C ASN A 454 4.02 24.65 13.10
N LYS A 455 2.93 24.97 12.38
CA LYS A 455 2.43 26.34 12.27
C LYS A 455 1.54 26.78 13.45
N TYR A 456 0.70 25.88 13.98
CA TYR A 456 -0.37 26.25 14.92
C TYR A 456 -0.22 25.65 16.32
N TYR A 457 0.53 24.57 16.47
CA TYR A 457 0.59 23.81 17.72
C TYR A 457 1.98 23.80 18.38
N SER A 458 2.98 24.42 17.75
CA SER A 458 4.35 24.48 18.26
C SER A 458 4.57 25.72 19.14
N ASN A 459 4.79 25.54 20.44
CA ASN A 459 5.33 26.59 21.30
C ASN A 459 6.87 26.62 21.19
N PRO A 460 7.52 27.74 21.51
CA PRO A 460 8.98 27.77 21.64
C PRO A 460 9.46 26.73 22.67
N GLY A 461 10.10 25.66 22.18
CA GLY A 461 10.63 24.56 23.00
C GLY A 461 9.88 23.22 22.91
N ASP A 462 8.77 23.14 22.16
CA ASP A 462 8.13 21.87 21.84
C ASP A 462 9.00 21.03 20.87
N GLN A 463 8.92 19.71 20.98
CA GLN A 463 9.49 18.81 19.98
C GLN A 463 8.70 19.04 18.68
N ASN A 464 9.37 19.52 17.63
CA ASN A 464 8.73 19.67 16.32
C ASN A 464 8.36 18.29 15.79
N TYR A 465 7.09 18.11 15.42
CA TYR A 465 6.65 16.95 14.66
C TYR A 465 7.06 17.20 13.21
N ASN A 466 8.25 16.71 12.87
CA ASN A 466 8.87 16.85 11.55
C ASN A 466 9.00 15.49 10.86
N GLN A 467 8.14 14.55 11.22
CA GLN A 467 8.15 13.21 10.68
C GLN A 467 6.74 12.88 10.23
N THR A 468 6.62 12.20 9.09
CA THR A 468 5.37 11.62 8.60
C THR A 468 4.67 10.88 9.73
N ARG A 469 3.38 11.12 9.96
CA ARG A 469 2.68 10.63 11.14
C ARG A 469 1.49 9.76 10.78
N SER A 470 1.55 8.47 11.10
CA SER A 470 0.38 7.59 11.00
C SER A 470 -0.27 7.40 12.36
N LEU A 471 -1.59 7.38 12.38
CA LEU A 471 -2.41 7.29 13.58
C LEU A 471 -3.05 5.92 13.69
N ILE A 472 -3.17 5.42 14.91
CA ILE A 472 -3.73 4.10 15.19
C ILE A 472 -4.87 4.27 16.18
N LEU A 473 -6.04 3.71 15.84
CA LEU A 473 -7.23 3.74 16.68
C LEU A 473 -7.66 2.31 17.02
N ASN A 474 -7.78 1.98 18.30
CA ASN A 474 -8.38 0.71 18.74
C ASN A 474 -9.91 0.78 18.59
N ILE A 475 -10.48 -0.20 17.92
CA ILE A 475 -11.90 -0.31 17.56
C ILE A 475 -12.53 -1.62 18.05
N GLU A 476 -11.97 -2.28 19.08
CA GLU A 476 -12.57 -3.49 19.65
C GLU A 476 -13.98 -3.26 20.24
N ASP A 477 -14.32 -1.99 20.51
CA ASP A 477 -15.68 -1.52 20.77
C ASP A 477 -16.02 -0.43 19.74
N LEU A 478 -16.83 -0.75 18.72
CA LEU A 478 -17.15 0.16 17.61
C LEU A 478 -17.90 1.41 18.05
N GLU A 479 -18.62 1.35 19.18
CA GLU A 479 -19.33 2.49 19.76
C GLU A 479 -18.42 3.40 20.60
N ARG A 480 -17.27 2.87 21.05
CA ARG A 480 -16.33 3.59 21.90
C ARG A 480 -14.88 3.27 21.52
N PRO A 481 -14.43 3.69 20.31
CA PRO A 481 -13.03 3.58 19.95
C PRO A 481 -12.14 4.22 21.02
N THR A 482 -11.00 3.58 21.30
CA THR A 482 -10.05 4.01 22.34
C THR A 482 -8.63 4.03 21.78
N ASN A 483 -7.66 4.43 22.62
CA ASN A 483 -6.22 4.39 22.35
C ASN A 483 -5.81 5.04 21.01
N PHE A 484 -5.32 6.28 21.08
CA PHE A 484 -4.61 6.88 19.96
C PHE A 484 -3.12 6.55 20.07
N GLY A 485 -2.69 5.55 19.30
CA GLY A 485 -1.29 5.29 19.01
C GLY A 485 -0.79 6.19 17.88
N GLU A 486 0.51 6.41 17.82
CA GLU A 486 1.15 7.21 16.77
C GLU A 486 2.40 6.46 16.29
N TYR A 487 2.55 6.33 14.98
CA TYR A 487 3.80 5.93 14.34
C TYR A 487 4.43 7.14 13.66
N PHE A 488 5.73 7.33 13.87
CA PHE A 488 6.51 8.39 13.23
C PHE A 488 7.48 7.79 12.23
N GLY A 489 7.30 8.17 10.96
CA GLY A 489 8.17 7.77 9.86
C GLY A 489 9.57 8.38 9.94
N THR A 490 10.40 8.07 8.95
CA THR A 490 11.81 8.49 8.93
C THR A 490 12.06 9.80 8.16
N THR A 491 11.02 10.38 7.54
CA THR A 491 11.10 11.56 6.66
C THR A 491 10.05 12.60 7.06
N PRO A 492 10.20 13.88 6.67
CA PRO A 492 9.20 14.93 6.92
C PRO A 492 8.11 15.03 5.83
N ALA A 493 7.97 14.01 4.97
CA ALA A 493 7.00 14.05 3.88
C ALA A 493 5.57 13.92 4.41
N ILE A 494 4.61 14.42 3.63
CA ILE A 494 3.17 14.29 3.92
C ILE A 494 2.76 12.83 3.72
N ASP A 495 2.00 12.26 4.66
CA ASP A 495 1.31 10.98 4.47
C ASP A 495 0.09 11.12 3.55
N HIS A 496 -0.28 10.06 2.83
CA HIS A 496 -1.45 10.10 1.96
C HIS A 496 -2.31 8.85 2.01
N ASN A 497 -2.17 7.89 1.11
CA ASN A 497 -2.97 6.66 1.13
C ASN A 497 -2.16 5.54 1.79
N LEU A 498 -2.81 4.71 2.60
CA LEU A 498 -2.25 3.49 3.13
C LEU A 498 -3.21 2.31 2.99
N TYR A 499 -2.64 1.12 2.81
CA TYR A 499 -3.38 -0.12 2.71
C TYR A 499 -2.70 -1.20 3.54
N ILE A 500 -3.51 -1.99 4.25
CA ILE A 500 -3.02 -3.07 5.12
C ILE A 500 -3.36 -4.42 4.51
N VAL A 501 -2.37 -5.31 4.49
CA VAL A 501 -2.52 -6.71 4.07
C VAL A 501 -1.72 -7.61 5.01
N SER A 502 -2.33 -8.69 5.48
CA SER A 502 -1.59 -9.69 6.27
C SER A 502 -0.45 -10.26 5.43
N ALA A 503 0.73 -10.48 6.03
CA ALA A 503 1.90 -10.99 5.32
C ALA A 503 1.62 -12.30 4.57
N VAL A 504 0.78 -13.18 5.13
CA VAL A 504 0.41 -14.45 4.50
C VAL A 504 -0.51 -14.25 3.28
N LYS A 505 -1.47 -13.32 3.31
CA LYS A 505 -2.26 -12.97 2.11
C LYS A 505 -1.39 -12.39 1.00
N GLN A 506 -0.33 -11.66 1.38
CA GLN A 506 0.67 -11.16 0.44
C GLN A 506 1.58 -12.28 -0.12
N GLY A 507 1.49 -13.50 0.39
CA GLY A 507 2.24 -14.65 -0.09
C GLY A 507 3.57 -14.91 0.62
N TYR A 508 3.82 -14.26 1.76
CA TYR A 508 4.96 -14.57 2.62
C TYR A 508 4.71 -15.82 3.48
N ASP A 509 5.79 -16.41 4.00
CA ASP A 509 5.76 -17.66 4.76
C ASP A 509 4.76 -17.62 5.93
N SER A 510 4.08 -18.76 6.16
CA SER A 510 3.11 -18.97 7.24
C SER A 510 3.61 -18.61 8.65
N LYS A 511 4.93 -18.57 8.89
CA LYS A 511 5.52 -18.09 10.15
C LYS A 511 5.20 -16.62 10.45
N PHE A 512 4.76 -15.85 9.46
CA PHE A 512 4.32 -14.45 9.57
C PHE A 512 2.79 -14.33 9.62
N ALA A 513 2.05 -15.38 10.00
CA ALA A 513 0.58 -15.37 10.03
C ALA A 513 -0.04 -14.34 10.99
N ALA A 514 0.70 -13.88 12.00
CA ALA A 514 0.27 -12.82 12.90
C ALA A 514 0.76 -11.43 12.49
N SER A 515 1.36 -11.29 11.30
CA SER A 515 1.95 -10.04 10.85
C SER A 515 1.10 -9.35 9.80
N ASP A 516 0.97 -8.03 9.95
CA ASP A 516 0.44 -7.14 8.95
C ASP A 516 1.56 -6.37 8.24
N LEU A 517 1.33 -6.05 6.97
CA LEU A 517 2.14 -5.14 6.18
C LEU A 517 1.30 -3.92 5.82
N ILE A 518 1.84 -2.73 6.10
CA ILE A 518 1.22 -1.44 5.80
C ILE A 518 2.00 -0.81 4.65
N TYR A 519 1.35 -0.64 3.51
CA TYR A 519 1.91 -0.01 2.32
C TYR A 519 1.39 1.43 2.27
N GLN A 520 2.30 2.41 2.30
CA GLN A 520 1.96 3.83 2.39
C GLN A 520 2.50 4.57 1.17
N SER A 521 1.69 5.39 0.52
CA SER A 521 2.14 6.45 -0.37
C SER A 521 2.34 7.73 0.44
N ASN A 522 3.58 8.17 0.57
CA ASN A 522 3.92 9.36 1.35
C ASN A 522 4.53 10.42 0.42
N TYR A 523 3.80 10.81 -0.63
CA TYR A 523 4.19 11.87 -1.58
C TYR A 523 5.69 11.84 -1.91
N GLU A 524 6.46 12.85 -1.46
CA GLU A 524 7.88 13.02 -1.78
C GLU A 524 8.81 11.98 -1.11
N ALA A 525 8.29 11.10 -0.24
CA ALA A 525 9.01 9.94 0.30
C ALA A 525 8.69 8.61 -0.42
N GLY A 526 7.81 8.66 -1.43
CA GLY A 526 7.41 7.51 -2.23
C GLY A 526 6.65 6.44 -1.46
N LEU A 527 6.87 5.18 -1.82
CA LEU A 527 6.32 4.02 -1.13
C LEU A 527 7.12 3.73 0.14
N ARG A 528 6.43 3.61 1.29
CA ARG A 528 6.97 3.03 2.53
C ARG A 528 6.24 1.75 2.87
N ILE A 529 6.97 0.73 3.33
CA ILE A 529 6.41 -0.55 3.74
C ILE A 529 6.77 -0.78 5.20
N LEU A 530 5.75 -0.81 6.05
CA LEU A 530 5.88 -1.11 7.47
C LEU A 530 5.42 -2.55 7.73
N GLN A 531 6.02 -3.19 8.72
CA GLN A 531 5.56 -4.44 9.29
C GLN A 531 5.07 -4.21 10.72
N VAL A 532 3.91 -4.79 11.03
CA VAL A 532 3.44 -5.03 12.40
C VAL A 532 3.64 -6.54 12.67
N PRO A 533 4.67 -6.97 13.42
CA PRO A 533 5.01 -8.38 13.55
C PRO A 533 3.94 -9.24 14.24
N ASP A 534 3.27 -8.69 15.26
CA ASP A 534 2.20 -9.34 16.03
C ASP A 534 0.98 -8.40 16.16
N THR A 535 -0.05 -8.58 15.33
CA THR A 535 -1.24 -7.71 15.33
C THR A 535 -1.93 -7.63 16.71
N GLU A 536 -1.82 -8.66 17.54
CA GLU A 536 -2.44 -8.67 18.88
C GLU A 536 -1.79 -7.68 19.84
N ASN A 537 -0.48 -7.47 19.72
CA ASN A 537 0.31 -6.77 20.73
C ASN A 537 1.02 -5.52 20.19
N ASP A 538 1.34 -5.46 18.91
CA ASP A 538 2.28 -4.47 18.38
C ASP A 538 1.60 -3.17 17.94
N TYR A 539 0.28 -3.17 17.66
CA TYR A 539 -0.48 -1.95 17.36
C TYR A 539 -0.63 -1.00 18.57
N ASP A 540 -0.80 -1.53 19.78
CA ASP A 540 -1.06 -0.73 21.00
C ASP A 540 0.21 -0.30 21.76
N ASN A 541 1.39 -0.81 21.38
CA ASN A 541 2.62 -0.71 22.18
C ASN A 541 3.73 0.16 21.57
N ASP A 542 3.47 1.00 20.57
CA ASP A 542 4.55 1.74 19.89
C ASP A 542 4.82 3.14 20.44
N PRO A 543 6.00 3.37 21.06
CA PRO A 543 6.62 4.70 21.03
C PRO A 543 8.02 4.73 20.38
N ASN A 544 8.43 3.72 19.60
CA ASN A 544 9.52 3.65 18.59
C ASN A 544 10.11 2.21 18.41
N GLY A 545 9.31 1.14 18.30
CA GLY A 545 9.88 -0.20 18.07
C GLY A 545 8.97 -1.41 17.85
N SER A 546 7.63 -1.28 17.83
CA SER A 546 6.76 -2.42 17.46
C SER A 546 6.33 -2.41 16.00
N ILE A 547 6.24 -1.22 15.36
CA ILE A 547 6.05 -1.08 13.92
C ILE A 547 7.40 -0.79 13.25
N ILE A 548 7.75 -1.56 12.22
CA ILE A 548 9.10 -1.58 11.64
C ILE A 548 9.06 -1.27 10.14
N GLU A 549 9.80 -0.26 9.68
CA GLU A 549 9.97 -0.03 8.23
C GLU A 549 10.88 -1.12 7.62
N VAL A 550 10.27 -2.01 6.82
CA VAL A 550 10.92 -3.17 6.20
C VAL A 550 11.35 -2.93 4.76
N GLY A 551 10.83 -1.89 4.10
CA GLY A 551 11.26 -1.50 2.75
C GLY A 551 10.71 -0.13 2.32
N TYR A 552 11.31 0.44 1.29
CA TYR A 552 10.81 1.66 0.65
C TYR A 552 11.25 1.74 -0.82
N PHE A 553 10.53 2.54 -1.61
CA PHE A 553 10.92 2.95 -2.96
C PHE A 553 10.54 4.41 -3.19
N ASP A 554 11.53 5.27 -3.37
CA ASP A 554 11.37 6.71 -3.52
C ASP A 554 11.19 7.07 -5.00
N THR A 555 9.95 7.40 -5.40
CA THR A 555 9.62 7.83 -6.77
C THR A 555 10.01 9.30 -7.04
N PHE A 556 10.38 10.06 -5.99
CA PHE A 556 10.71 11.48 -6.05
C PHE A 556 12.07 11.78 -5.38
N PRO A 557 13.19 11.35 -5.98
CA PRO A 557 14.52 11.38 -5.35
C PRO A 557 15.12 12.79 -5.13
N ILE A 558 14.37 13.86 -5.45
CA ILE A 558 14.85 15.24 -5.32
C ILE A 558 14.96 15.62 -3.84
N ASN A 559 13.91 15.36 -3.06
CA ASN A 559 13.85 15.66 -1.63
C ASN A 559 12.61 15.00 -1.00
N ASN A 560 12.47 15.10 0.32
CA ASN A 560 11.35 14.51 1.08
C ASN A 560 10.58 15.60 1.86
N SER A 561 10.35 16.77 1.26
CA SER A 561 9.70 17.88 1.97
C SER A 561 8.21 17.59 2.20
N PRO A 562 7.56 18.29 3.14
CA PRO A 562 6.11 18.23 3.29
C PRO A 562 5.43 18.96 2.11
N SER A 563 5.38 18.29 0.95
CA SER A 563 4.76 18.76 -0.29
C SER A 563 4.07 17.61 -1.04
N PHE A 564 3.23 17.97 -2.01
CA PHE A 564 2.30 17.06 -2.69
C PHE A 564 2.85 16.48 -4.01
N ASN A 565 4.17 16.48 -4.22
CA ASN A 565 4.78 15.78 -5.36
C ASN A 565 5.07 14.33 -4.97
N GLY A 566 5.31 13.45 -5.93
CA GLY A 566 5.67 12.07 -5.64
C GLY A 566 4.46 11.13 -5.63
N ALA A 567 4.54 10.05 -4.85
CA ALA A 567 3.54 8.98 -4.82
C ALA A 567 2.20 9.47 -4.26
N TRP A 568 1.17 9.49 -5.10
CA TRP A 568 -0.22 9.77 -4.71
C TRP A 568 -0.85 8.53 -4.07
N SER A 569 -0.79 7.37 -4.72
CA SER A 569 -1.39 6.13 -4.20
C SER A 569 -0.59 4.90 -4.57
N VAL A 570 -0.86 3.80 -3.86
CA VAL A 570 -0.22 2.50 -4.06
C VAL A 570 -1.25 1.38 -4.08
N TYR A 571 -1.02 0.32 -4.85
CA TYR A 571 -1.89 -0.86 -4.87
C TYR A 571 -1.05 -2.13 -4.63
N PRO A 572 -1.12 -2.75 -3.43
CA PRO A 572 -0.30 -3.91 -3.07
C PRO A 572 -1.00 -5.27 -3.26
N PHE A 573 -2.24 -5.32 -3.73
CA PHE A 573 -3.07 -6.54 -3.63
C PHE A 573 -2.90 -7.54 -4.79
N PHE A 574 -1.87 -7.38 -5.65
CA PHE A 574 -1.60 -8.36 -6.70
C PHE A 574 -1.06 -9.67 -6.12
N SER A 575 -1.56 -10.78 -6.65
CA SER A 575 -1.12 -12.11 -6.21
C SER A 575 0.31 -12.43 -6.60
N SER A 576 0.83 -11.71 -7.59
CA SER A 576 2.22 -11.74 -8.01
C SER A 576 3.17 -10.94 -7.10
N GLN A 577 2.62 -10.31 -6.06
CA GLN A 577 3.32 -9.46 -5.07
C GLN A 577 3.85 -8.14 -5.65
N LEU A 578 3.47 -7.79 -6.88
CA LEU A 578 3.71 -6.45 -7.38
C LEU A 578 2.97 -5.41 -6.56
N VAL A 579 3.60 -4.25 -6.44
CA VAL A 579 2.97 -3.03 -5.94
C VAL A 579 2.98 -2.02 -7.07
N ALA A 580 1.80 -1.52 -7.43
CA ALA A 580 1.71 -0.36 -8.32
C ALA A 580 1.81 0.93 -7.49
N ILE A 581 2.52 1.94 -8.00
CA ILE A 581 2.65 3.27 -7.40
C ILE A 581 2.27 4.28 -8.48
N SER A 582 1.27 5.11 -8.24
CA SER A 582 0.97 6.24 -9.12
C SER A 582 1.56 7.50 -8.52
N ASP A 583 2.51 8.09 -9.24
CA ASP A 583 3.17 9.33 -8.89
C ASP A 583 2.54 10.49 -9.67
N LYS A 584 2.27 11.58 -8.95
CA LYS A 584 1.61 12.78 -9.48
C LYS A 584 2.33 13.38 -10.68
N SER A 585 3.66 13.32 -10.72
CA SER A 585 4.48 13.89 -11.81
C SER A 585 5.39 12.85 -12.47
N GLY A 586 5.77 11.82 -11.72
CA GLY A 586 6.60 10.71 -12.16
C GLY A 586 5.86 9.70 -13.02
N GLY A 587 4.53 9.59 -12.94
CA GLY A 587 3.76 8.59 -13.68
C GLY A 587 3.61 7.26 -12.93
N LEU A 588 3.42 6.15 -13.64
CA LEU A 588 3.19 4.84 -13.02
C LEU A 588 4.51 4.10 -12.77
N PHE A 589 4.69 3.55 -11.59
CA PHE A 589 5.75 2.60 -11.27
C PHE A 589 5.15 1.26 -10.88
N LEU A 590 5.74 0.17 -11.35
CA LEU A 590 5.53 -1.16 -10.78
C LEU A 590 6.81 -1.56 -10.08
N VAL A 591 6.69 -2.02 -8.84
CA VAL A 591 7.81 -2.43 -8.00
C VAL A 591 7.54 -3.78 -7.36
N LYS A 592 8.60 -4.47 -6.95
CA LYS A 592 8.51 -5.77 -6.29
C LYS A 592 9.24 -5.76 -4.94
N PRO A 593 8.52 -5.82 -3.82
CA PRO A 593 9.12 -5.95 -2.49
C PRO A 593 9.77 -7.33 -2.28
N ASN A 594 11.04 -7.32 -1.87
CA ASN A 594 11.84 -8.51 -1.54
C ASN A 594 12.01 -8.62 -0.01
N LEU A 595 10.96 -9.03 0.69
CA LEU A 595 10.90 -8.89 2.16
C LEU A 595 11.25 -10.17 2.94
N ASP A 596 11.39 -11.34 2.30
CA ASP A 596 11.53 -12.65 2.97
C ASP A 596 12.61 -12.73 4.06
N ASN A 597 13.73 -12.02 3.84
CA ASN A 597 14.89 -12.04 4.72
C ASN A 597 14.92 -10.91 5.75
N VAL A 598 13.95 -9.99 5.69
CA VAL A 598 13.90 -8.79 6.56
C VAL A 598 12.67 -8.74 7.44
N LEU A 599 11.60 -9.47 7.10
CA LEU A 599 10.45 -9.61 7.98
C LEU A 599 10.84 -10.29 9.29
N VAL A 600 10.35 -9.72 10.39
CA VAL A 600 10.58 -10.19 11.75
C VAL A 600 9.42 -11.08 12.17
N SER A 601 9.70 -12.28 12.69
CA SER A 601 8.63 -13.15 13.21
C SER A 601 8.14 -12.66 14.58
N PRO A 602 6.85 -12.82 14.89
CA PRO A 602 6.33 -12.50 16.21
C PRO A 602 7.10 -13.27 17.30
N PRO A 603 7.30 -12.70 18.49
CA PRO A 603 7.99 -13.38 19.59
C PRO A 603 7.24 -14.67 19.92
N SER A 604 7.90 -15.82 19.72
CA SER A 604 7.30 -17.12 20.06
C SER A 604 6.93 -17.13 21.54
N SER A 605 5.66 -17.40 21.86
CA SER A 605 5.26 -17.70 23.23
C SER A 605 6.17 -18.81 23.77
N PRO A 606 6.69 -18.71 25.01
CA PRO A 606 7.55 -19.74 25.56
C PRO A 606 6.82 -21.09 25.47
N PRO A 607 7.49 -22.17 25.05
CA PRO A 607 6.84 -23.45 24.82
C PRO A 607 6.06 -23.86 26.07
N THR A 608 4.75 -24.02 25.92
CA THR A 608 3.91 -24.71 26.90
C THR A 608 4.63 -26.00 27.25
N GLN A 609 4.99 -26.16 28.52
CA GLN A 609 5.80 -27.28 29.01
C GLN A 609 5.31 -28.59 28.38
N THR A 610 6.26 -29.35 27.82
CA THR A 610 6.03 -30.66 27.23
C THR A 610 5.17 -31.50 28.17
N PRO A 611 4.08 -32.14 27.70
CA PRO A 611 3.27 -33.01 28.54
C PRO A 611 4.18 -34.10 29.12
N THR A 612 4.41 -34.03 30.43
CA THR A 612 5.11 -35.08 31.18
C THR A 612 4.14 -36.22 31.38
N GLN A 613 4.01 -37.10 30.38
CA GLN A 613 3.54 -38.47 30.61
C GLN A 613 4.39 -39.45 29.81
N THR A 614 5.25 -40.16 30.56
CA THR A 614 6.00 -41.33 30.11
C THR A 614 5.02 -42.49 29.82
N PRO A 615 5.24 -43.33 28.79
CA PRO A 615 4.33 -44.43 28.46
C PRO A 615 4.26 -45.48 29.59
N THR A 616 3.04 -45.80 30.04
CA THR A 616 2.77 -46.87 31.02
C THR A 616 2.68 -48.23 30.31
N GLN A 617 3.47 -49.22 30.75
CA GLN A 617 3.26 -50.63 30.44
C GLN A 617 2.14 -51.23 31.32
N ALA A 618 1.35 -52.15 30.77
CA ALA A 618 0.27 -52.90 31.42
C ALA A 618 0.73 -54.33 31.85
N PRO A 619 -0.09 -55.19 32.50
CA PRO A 619 -1.09 -55.00 33.58
C PRO A 619 -0.88 -56.00 34.76
N THR A 620 -1.30 -55.69 36.00
CA THR A 620 -1.69 -56.74 37.00
C THR A 620 -2.57 -56.17 38.14
N GLN A 621 -3.80 -56.69 38.21
CA GLN A 621 -4.75 -56.89 39.35
C GLN A 621 -5.23 -55.75 40.28
N ALA A 622 -6.54 -55.82 40.57
CA ALA A 622 -7.34 -55.07 41.56
C ALA A 622 -7.21 -55.70 42.99
N PRO A 623 -7.69 -55.11 44.13
CA PRO A 623 -8.81 -54.14 44.25
C PRO A 623 -8.76 -53.06 45.37
N THR A 624 -9.75 -52.15 45.29
CA THR A 624 -10.44 -51.36 46.37
C THR A 624 -9.78 -50.11 46.99
N GLN A 625 -10.33 -48.92 46.68
CA GLN A 625 -11.14 -48.01 47.53
C GLN A 625 -11.10 -46.56 46.98
N ALA A 626 -12.26 -45.91 46.86
CA ALA A 626 -12.43 -44.45 46.75
C ALA A 626 -12.41 -43.83 48.18
N PRO A 627 -12.15 -42.52 48.43
CA PRO A 627 -12.69 -41.38 47.67
C PRO A 627 -11.88 -40.04 47.64
N THR A 628 -12.43 -39.08 46.88
CA THR A 628 -12.47 -37.61 47.14
C THR A 628 -11.45 -36.65 46.45
N GLN A 629 -12.05 -35.76 45.65
CA GLN A 629 -11.68 -34.42 45.13
C GLN A 629 -11.08 -33.48 46.21
N ALA A 630 -10.43 -32.31 46.01
CA ALA A 630 -10.08 -31.35 44.94
C ALA A 630 -9.08 -30.34 45.60
N PRO A 631 -9.00 -29.04 45.25
CA PRO A 631 -8.46 -28.36 44.06
C PRO A 631 -7.29 -27.40 44.39
N SER A 632 -6.51 -26.96 43.39
CA SER A 632 -5.70 -25.74 43.47
C SER A 632 -6.42 -24.60 42.73
N VAL A 633 -6.60 -23.51 43.47
CA VAL A 633 -7.53 -22.40 43.23
C VAL A 633 -7.04 -21.45 42.14
N GLU A 634 -7.82 -21.34 41.08
CA GLU A 634 -7.96 -20.17 40.22
C GLU A 634 -8.67 -19.07 41.05
N ARG A 635 -8.08 -17.89 41.16
CA ARG A 635 -8.61 -16.81 41.99
C ARG A 635 -9.79 -16.14 41.29
N VAL A 636 -10.97 -16.74 41.45
CA VAL A 636 -12.26 -16.09 41.19
C VAL A 636 -12.41 -14.90 42.14
N GLU A 637 -12.81 -13.74 41.61
CA GLU A 637 -13.08 -12.52 42.36
C GLU A 637 -14.39 -12.67 43.17
N LEU A 638 -14.33 -13.44 44.25
CA LEU A 638 -15.44 -13.66 45.18
C LEU A 638 -15.62 -12.47 46.12
N CYS A 639 -16.80 -11.87 46.07
CA CYS A 639 -17.21 -10.73 46.89
C CYS A 639 -17.75 -11.15 48.27
N ASP A 640 -16.99 -11.96 49.00
CA ASP A 640 -17.36 -12.44 50.34
C ASP A 640 -16.44 -11.89 51.44
N ASP A 641 -17.04 -11.47 52.55
CA ASP A 641 -16.31 -11.01 53.72
C ASP A 641 -15.58 -12.15 54.43
N SER A 642 -14.27 -11.98 54.66
CA SER A 642 -13.44 -12.98 55.34
C SER A 642 -13.84 -13.16 56.81
N GLU A 643 -14.19 -14.38 57.20
CA GLU A 643 -14.46 -14.75 58.59
C GLU A 643 -13.23 -14.64 59.51
N ASP A 644 -12.04 -14.63 58.94
CA ASP A 644 -10.76 -14.57 59.65
C ASP A 644 -10.35 -13.14 60.06
N PHE A 645 -10.99 -12.12 59.50
CA PHE A 645 -10.61 -10.74 59.76
C PHE A 645 -10.87 -10.32 61.22
N ARG A 646 -9.84 -9.77 61.89
CA ARG A 646 -9.96 -9.14 63.22
C ARG A 646 -9.26 -7.80 63.25
N TYR A 647 -10.02 -6.70 63.29
CA TYR A 647 -9.42 -5.36 63.35
C TYR A 647 -8.61 -5.16 64.64
N LYS A 648 -7.31 -4.88 64.49
CA LYS A 648 -6.31 -4.80 65.56
C LYS A 648 -6.22 -6.07 66.42
N LYS A 649 -6.42 -7.25 65.83
CA LYS A 649 -6.35 -8.57 66.51
C LYS A 649 -7.28 -8.71 67.73
N LYS A 650 -8.41 -7.99 67.75
CA LYS A 650 -9.40 -8.08 68.85
C LYS A 650 -10.53 -9.06 68.49
N ASN A 651 -10.72 -10.09 69.31
CA ASN A 651 -11.81 -11.06 69.21
C ASN A 651 -13.15 -10.32 69.34
N GLY A 652 -13.93 -10.24 68.25
CA GLY A 652 -15.18 -9.47 68.16
C GLY A 652 -15.16 -8.27 67.20
N LYS A 653 -14.03 -7.97 66.55
CA LYS A 653 -13.96 -6.94 65.49
C LYS A 653 -13.86 -7.54 64.09
N THR A 654 -14.87 -8.32 63.72
CA THR A 654 -15.06 -8.99 62.42
C THR A 654 -15.54 -8.02 61.32
N CYS A 655 -15.69 -8.52 60.09
CA CYS A 655 -16.35 -7.78 59.01
C CYS A 655 -17.81 -7.41 59.37
N SER A 656 -18.55 -8.30 60.04
CA SER A 656 -19.88 -7.98 60.61
C SER A 656 -19.84 -6.83 61.62
N TRP A 657 -18.83 -6.78 62.51
CA TRP A 657 -18.64 -5.62 63.40
C TRP A 657 -18.36 -4.32 62.64
N LEU A 658 -17.64 -4.39 61.52
CA LEU A 658 -17.36 -3.26 60.64
C LEU A 658 -18.64 -2.77 59.95
N MET A 659 -19.52 -3.69 59.52
CA MET A 659 -20.86 -3.39 59.00
C MET A 659 -21.76 -2.70 60.02
N ASN A 660 -21.64 -3.01 61.30
CA ASN A 660 -22.39 -2.32 62.34
C ASN A 660 -21.87 -0.90 62.66
N LYS A 661 -20.91 -0.34 61.90
CA LYS A 661 -20.44 1.05 62.06
C LYS A 661 -21.18 2.02 61.15
N ARG A 662 -21.43 3.24 61.65
CA ARG A 662 -21.95 4.37 60.87
C ARG A 662 -21.13 4.59 59.58
N LYS A 663 -21.80 4.92 58.46
CA LYS A 663 -21.24 5.09 57.10
C LYS A 663 -19.88 5.82 57.06
N LYS A 664 -19.79 7.01 57.67
CA LYS A 664 -18.55 7.83 57.73
C LYS A 664 -17.39 7.12 58.45
N LYS A 665 -17.68 6.37 59.52
CA LYS A 665 -16.67 5.63 60.30
C LYS A 665 -16.26 4.35 59.58
N ARG A 666 -17.21 3.62 58.98
CA ARG A 666 -16.95 2.43 58.15
C ARG A 666 -16.03 2.76 56.98
N ARG A 667 -16.34 3.82 56.21
CA ARG A 667 -15.52 4.31 55.09
C ARG A 667 -14.08 4.62 55.49
N LYS A 668 -13.87 5.19 56.69
CA LYS A 668 -12.51 5.46 57.22
C LYS A 668 -11.79 4.17 57.64
N LEU A 669 -12.50 3.20 58.21
CA LEU A 669 -11.92 1.92 58.65
C LEU A 669 -11.54 1.03 57.46
N CYS A 670 -12.37 0.98 56.42
CA CYS A 670 -12.10 0.22 55.20
C CYS A 670 -10.79 0.60 54.50
N LYS A 671 -10.35 1.87 54.61
CA LYS A 671 -9.08 2.34 54.04
C LYS A 671 -7.84 1.99 54.87
N LYS A 672 -8.01 1.53 56.12
CA LYS A 672 -6.85 1.22 56.97
C LYS A 672 -6.21 -0.08 56.52
N LYS A 673 -4.90 -0.20 56.75
CA LYS A 673 -4.17 -1.45 56.59
C LYS A 673 -4.13 -2.20 57.92
N GLN A 674 -4.30 -3.52 57.89
CA GLN A 674 -4.09 -4.43 59.02
C GLN A 674 -3.04 -5.47 58.62
N ARG A 675 -2.32 -6.00 59.60
CA ARG A 675 -1.38 -7.09 59.36
C ARG A 675 -2.13 -8.42 59.41
N ASP A 676 -1.89 -9.26 58.42
CA ASP A 676 -2.36 -10.64 58.39
C ASP A 676 -1.55 -11.54 59.35
N LYS A 677 -1.76 -12.86 59.25
CA LYS A 677 -1.04 -13.85 60.06
C LYS A 677 0.46 -13.91 59.69
N ASP A 678 0.80 -13.61 58.44
CA ASP A 678 2.16 -13.63 57.88
C ASP A 678 2.90 -12.28 58.00
N GLY A 679 2.23 -11.25 58.53
CA GLY A 679 2.77 -9.92 58.78
C GLY A 679 2.57 -8.90 57.64
N ASN A 680 1.94 -9.27 56.52
CA ASN A 680 1.67 -8.41 55.37
C ASN A 680 0.60 -7.37 55.68
N LYS A 681 0.81 -6.13 55.22
CA LYS A 681 -0.12 -5.02 55.44
C LYS A 681 -1.19 -4.96 54.36
N ILE A 682 -2.31 -5.63 54.59
CA ILE A 682 -3.44 -5.72 53.66
C ILE A 682 -4.52 -4.70 54.05
N ARG A 683 -5.20 -4.10 53.07
CA ARG A 683 -6.26 -3.11 53.34
C ARG A 683 -7.53 -3.80 53.83
N VAL A 684 -8.26 -3.17 54.75
CA VAL A 684 -9.46 -3.77 55.36
C VAL A 684 -10.54 -4.10 54.33
N TYR A 685 -10.66 -3.36 53.22
CA TYR A 685 -11.62 -3.71 52.16
C TYR A 685 -11.25 -4.94 51.35
N GLU A 686 -9.99 -5.42 51.40
CA GLU A 686 -9.58 -6.67 50.74
C GLU A 686 -9.95 -7.88 51.63
N TRP A 687 -10.03 -7.67 52.95
CA TRP A 687 -10.57 -8.67 53.88
C TRP A 687 -12.08 -8.68 53.95
N CYS A 688 -12.70 -7.51 53.80
CA CYS A 688 -14.15 -7.35 53.93
C CYS A 688 -14.73 -6.65 52.68
N PRO A 689 -14.66 -7.27 51.50
CA PRO A 689 -15.12 -6.68 50.24
C PRO A 689 -16.60 -6.30 50.26
N THR A 690 -17.49 -7.17 50.76
CA THR A 690 -18.94 -6.91 50.85
C THR A 690 -19.23 -5.78 51.84
N SER A 691 -18.63 -5.85 53.03
CA SER A 691 -18.82 -4.85 54.09
C SER A 691 -18.40 -3.44 53.64
N CYS A 692 -17.27 -3.37 52.94
CA CYS A 692 -16.69 -2.12 52.47
C CYS A 692 -17.31 -1.63 51.16
N GLY A 693 -17.87 -2.54 50.37
CA GLY A 693 -18.66 -2.28 49.17
C GLY A 693 -19.85 -1.35 49.42
N THR A 694 -20.54 -1.51 50.56
CA THR A 694 -21.66 -0.63 50.98
C THR A 694 -21.27 0.83 51.22
N VAL A 695 -19.97 1.12 51.33
CA VAL A 695 -19.41 2.48 51.45
C VAL A 695 -18.44 2.82 50.32
N CYS A 696 -18.58 2.12 49.20
CA CYS A 696 -17.86 2.32 47.95
C CYS A 696 -16.34 2.21 48.11
N ARG A 697 -15.89 1.12 48.75
CA ARG A 697 -14.47 0.79 48.96
C ARG A 697 -14.22 -0.68 48.65
N GLY A 698 -13.12 -0.96 47.96
CA GLY A 698 -12.81 -2.29 47.42
C GLY A 698 -13.35 -2.46 46.00
N ASN A 699 -13.13 -3.66 45.45
CA ASN A 699 -13.55 -4.04 44.10
C ASN A 699 -15.04 -4.41 44.05
N CYS A 700 -15.59 -4.93 45.16
CA CYS A 700 -17.00 -5.29 45.30
C CYS A 700 -17.88 -4.09 45.68
N ARG A 701 -17.92 -3.04 44.84
CA ARG A 701 -18.74 -1.85 45.10
C ARG A 701 -20.22 -2.14 44.84
N SER A 702 -21.10 -1.70 45.74
CA SER A 702 -22.55 -1.75 45.52
C SER A 702 -22.92 -0.93 44.28
N SER A 703 -23.87 -1.39 43.46
CA SER A 703 -24.39 -0.70 42.26
C SER A 703 -24.88 0.73 42.53
N THR A 704 -25.22 1.04 43.78
CA THR A 704 -25.61 2.37 44.26
C THR A 704 -24.43 3.35 44.48
N CYS A 705 -23.20 2.98 44.10
CA CYS A 705 -22.00 3.80 44.29
C CYS A 705 -21.75 4.84 43.19
N ASN A 706 -22.53 4.82 42.11
CA ASN A 706 -22.55 5.82 41.04
C ASN A 706 -23.60 6.91 41.32
N ARG A 707 -23.41 7.66 42.40
CA ARG A 707 -24.04 8.97 42.64
C ARG A 707 -23.09 9.91 43.39
#